data_AF-A0A846DGD3-F1
#
_entry.id   AF-A0A846DGD3-F1
#
_cell.length_a   1.000
_cell.length_b   1.000
_cell.length_c   1.000
_cell.angle_alpha   90.00
_cell.angle_beta   90.00
_cell.angle_gamma   90.00
#
_symmetry.space_group_name_H-M   'P 1'
#
loop_
_entity.id
_entity.type
_entity.pdbx_description
1 polymer ?
#
loop_
_entity_poly.entity_id
_entity_poly.type
_entity_poly.pdbx_seq_one_letter_code
_entity_poly.pdbx_strand_id
1 'polypeptide(L)'
;IGRVVPGEPDSFIPDWSVVAVVSRGRDDGGRPLSVYRYFLCQGADSLWKILSWMEDYEQRVGHLPVFNPFESRLNPSEEISIPPEIPSEKLEHKFEHKSVPIVLSWEYQYNLRLINKIAEIKAGAEPVSWAYNAEALENPWSFVLIHPASERAYGSFLQLKANRPLALMPATVDEQALKSAIKSLINSSQVKSEAVLKIAGALGNEKITSDYWHRLFDGEGAQHALNHNLYTPQFVRLITLRAMVIPETLPEFLDWLNIKGGRHKPDNNQKISLEFQEAIGSQLPPDQLARGITLILPKLLARQITPEAVHWLLAARHSAWKHYRKQFINDVQADLEMISSFNRRSYSSESNSLRCGDKIWNKLINFLRLIRRRHRHYEPYYQPLSKLFEWLREYFLAAYFDQVCFGEVSKEIFNKAFPNSRKSVQYAFGLPIKPRMTPQEKISNQSSGILKFILETNIGIFGVIIIILLSLGYGVNYTYTTLLKKSTYQSSQSSYKMTKKQKNRALNDFHITSQSIQIIVQDMVKDDQLKTNLVENEKKILENQKNFPTKPKQPHKPEDQVAIVIKEILIVSHLQYADVKESDNTAVSNGLISRLVGVLEKVTGKTYCVLHSDQEKCNNLEKEKKEKWVEAIYEYQKKRKINPANGIIKNTGKSKKNISTYNSLKKETKQHLLNKLYNPNPK
;
A
#
# COMPACT_ATOMS: atom_id res chain seq x y z
N ILE A 1 -34.51 18.40 -14.98
CA ILE A 1 -33.57 19.23 -14.17
C ILE A 1 -34.28 19.59 -12.88
N GLY A 2 -33.69 19.35 -11.71
CA GLY A 2 -34.27 19.75 -10.42
C GLY A 2 -33.36 20.73 -9.70
N ARG A 3 -33.94 21.75 -9.06
CA ARG A 3 -33.19 22.76 -8.32
C ARG A 3 -34.02 23.38 -7.19
N VAL A 4 -33.33 23.75 -6.10
CA VAL A 4 -33.83 24.70 -5.10
C VAL A 4 -33.40 26.10 -5.50
N VAL A 5 -34.38 27.00 -5.63
CA VAL A 5 -34.19 28.42 -5.89
C VAL A 5 -34.40 29.15 -4.57
N PRO A 6 -33.33 29.69 -3.94
CA PRO A 6 -33.47 30.41 -2.68
C PRO A 6 -34.24 31.71 -2.88
N GLY A 7 -35.03 32.09 -1.88
CA GLY A 7 -35.63 33.42 -1.77
C GLY A 7 -34.57 34.49 -1.51
N GLU A 8 -34.93 35.77 -1.69
CA GLU A 8 -34.02 36.86 -1.37
C GLU A 8 -33.85 36.97 0.17
N PRO A 9 -32.61 37.07 0.69
CA PRO A 9 -32.36 37.35 2.09
C PRO A 9 -33.11 38.63 2.51
N ASP A 10 -33.79 38.59 3.65
CA ASP A 10 -34.59 39.71 4.21
C ASP A 10 -35.88 40.08 3.44
N SER A 11 -36.29 39.26 2.46
CA SER A 11 -37.59 39.36 1.80
C SER A 11 -38.61 38.33 2.35
N PHE A 12 -39.91 38.59 2.18
CA PHE A 12 -40.96 37.59 2.43
C PHE A 12 -41.06 36.53 1.31
N ILE A 13 -40.12 36.49 0.36
CA ILE A 13 -40.15 35.55 -0.77
C ILE A 13 -39.65 34.19 -0.27
N PRO A 14 -40.49 33.15 -0.27
CA PRO A 14 -40.09 31.82 0.19
C PRO A 14 -39.18 31.14 -0.83
N ASP A 15 -38.40 30.16 -0.37
CA ASP A 15 -37.66 29.26 -1.26
C ASP A 15 -38.62 28.45 -2.14
N TRP A 16 -38.15 28.09 -3.34
CA TRP A 16 -38.92 27.27 -4.28
C TRP A 16 -38.13 26.05 -4.75
N SER A 17 -38.76 24.89 -4.64
CA SER A 17 -38.34 23.68 -5.34
C SER A 17 -38.90 23.69 -6.76
N VAL A 18 -38.02 23.52 -7.75
CA VAL A 18 -38.39 23.58 -9.17
C VAL A 18 -37.85 22.36 -9.91
N VAL A 19 -38.72 21.69 -10.67
CA VAL A 19 -38.32 20.69 -11.66
C VAL A 19 -38.72 21.16 -13.06
N ALA A 20 -37.75 21.26 -13.96
CA ALA A 20 -37.96 21.54 -15.37
C ALA A 20 -37.80 20.25 -16.19
N VAL A 21 -38.84 19.88 -16.94
CA VAL A 21 -38.79 18.83 -17.95
C VAL A 21 -38.58 19.48 -19.32
N VAL A 22 -37.53 19.06 -20.01
CA VAL A 22 -37.15 19.60 -21.32
C VAL A 22 -37.52 18.57 -22.37
N SER A 23 -38.38 18.95 -23.32
CA SER A 23 -38.78 18.11 -24.44
C SER A 23 -38.24 18.70 -25.74
N ARG A 24 -37.91 17.84 -26.72
CA ARG A 24 -37.54 18.29 -28.07
C ARG A 24 -38.80 18.49 -28.90
N GLY A 25 -38.99 19.69 -29.41
CA GLY A 25 -39.99 20.06 -30.39
C GLY A 25 -39.36 20.45 -31.73
N ARG A 26 -40.21 20.83 -32.68
CA ARG A 26 -39.82 21.47 -33.93
C ARG A 26 -40.69 22.71 -34.15
N ASP A 27 -40.11 23.76 -34.68
CA ASP A 27 -40.90 24.91 -35.16
C ASP A 27 -41.57 24.59 -36.51
N ASP A 28 -42.40 25.51 -37.01
CA ASP A 28 -43.12 25.36 -38.29
C ASP A 28 -42.17 25.19 -39.49
N GLY A 29 -40.90 25.63 -39.35
CA GLY A 29 -39.84 25.44 -40.33
C GLY A 29 -39.06 24.12 -40.18
N GLY A 30 -39.46 23.25 -39.25
CA GLY A 30 -38.81 21.97 -38.97
C GLY A 30 -37.51 22.07 -38.17
N ARG A 31 -37.12 23.26 -37.70
CA ARG A 31 -35.92 23.49 -36.89
C ARG A 31 -36.12 22.94 -35.48
N PRO A 32 -35.11 22.27 -34.90
CA PRO A 32 -35.23 21.72 -33.55
C PRO A 32 -35.34 22.85 -32.51
N LEU A 33 -36.28 22.71 -31.58
CA LEU A 33 -36.52 23.62 -30.47
C LEU A 33 -36.56 22.83 -29.15
N SER A 34 -36.05 23.41 -28.07
CA SER A 34 -36.24 22.88 -26.71
C SER A 34 -37.43 23.58 -26.07
N VAL A 35 -38.43 22.81 -25.65
CA VAL A 35 -39.61 23.31 -24.93
C VAL A 35 -39.59 22.82 -23.48
N TYR A 36 -40.07 23.66 -22.57
CA TYR A 36 -39.90 23.46 -21.12
C TYR A 36 -41.25 23.39 -20.43
N ARG A 37 -41.43 22.38 -19.57
CA ARG A 37 -42.52 22.32 -18.59
C ARG A 37 -41.93 22.44 -17.19
N TYR A 38 -42.43 23.41 -16.42
CA TYR A 38 -41.95 23.67 -15.07
C TYR A 38 -42.98 23.18 -14.03
N PHE A 39 -42.47 22.53 -13.00
CA PHE A 39 -43.19 22.14 -11.80
C PHE A 39 -42.58 22.89 -10.62
N LEU A 40 -43.42 23.54 -9.82
CA LEU A 40 -42.99 24.38 -8.71
C LEU A 40 -43.69 23.94 -7.43
N CYS A 41 -42.93 23.91 -6.33
CA CYS A 41 -43.46 23.67 -5.00
C CYS A 41 -42.73 24.59 -4.01
N GLN A 42 -43.48 25.28 -3.16
CA GLN A 42 -42.90 26.16 -2.16
C GLN A 42 -42.14 25.36 -1.09
N GLY A 43 -40.96 25.83 -0.70
CA GLY A 43 -40.06 25.21 0.28
C GLY A 43 -38.80 24.60 -0.35
N ALA A 44 -37.65 24.77 0.31
CA ALA A 44 -36.36 24.19 -0.12
C ALA A 44 -36.32 22.65 0.01
N ASP A 45 -37.15 22.08 0.88
CA ASP A 45 -37.25 20.65 1.19
C ASP A 45 -38.33 19.94 0.37
N SER A 46 -38.85 20.57 -0.69
CA SER A 46 -40.08 20.15 -1.36
C SER A 46 -39.88 19.54 -2.75
N LEU A 47 -38.63 19.36 -3.20
CA LEU A 47 -38.30 18.70 -4.47
C LEU A 47 -38.89 17.28 -4.55
N TRP A 48 -38.85 16.52 -3.44
CA TRP A 48 -39.38 15.16 -3.40
C TRP A 48 -40.89 15.11 -3.67
N LYS A 49 -41.67 16.13 -3.30
CA LYS A 49 -43.12 16.19 -3.56
C LYS A 49 -43.39 16.21 -5.06
N ILE A 50 -42.63 17.03 -5.80
CA ILE A 50 -42.70 17.12 -7.25
C ILE A 50 -42.32 15.78 -7.88
N LEU A 51 -41.24 15.16 -7.41
CA LEU A 51 -40.77 13.88 -7.94
C LEU A 51 -41.75 12.74 -7.70
N SER A 52 -42.35 12.66 -6.50
CA SER A 52 -43.38 11.67 -6.21
C SER A 52 -44.58 11.82 -7.15
N TRP A 53 -45.06 13.05 -7.37
CA TRP A 53 -46.15 13.29 -8.33
C TRP A 53 -45.78 12.89 -9.77
N MET A 54 -44.55 13.20 -10.21
CA MET A 54 -44.08 12.83 -11.56
C MET A 54 -44.00 11.32 -11.75
N GLU A 55 -43.58 10.58 -10.73
CA GLU A 55 -43.54 9.12 -10.78
C GLU A 55 -44.96 8.52 -10.79
N ASP A 56 -45.89 9.06 -10.00
CA ASP A 56 -47.30 8.65 -10.03
C ASP A 56 -47.97 8.97 -11.39
N TYR A 57 -47.57 10.09 -12.02
CA TYR A 57 -47.99 10.43 -13.38
C TYR A 57 -47.45 9.40 -14.38
N GLU A 58 -46.14 9.10 -14.32
CA GLU A 58 -45.50 8.13 -15.21
C GLU A 58 -46.11 6.73 -15.08
N GLN A 59 -46.45 6.29 -13.86
CA GLN A 59 -47.12 5.01 -13.65
C GLN A 59 -48.52 4.96 -14.29
N ARG A 60 -49.27 6.06 -14.25
CA ARG A 60 -50.63 6.13 -14.81
C ARG A 60 -50.65 6.31 -16.32
N VAL A 61 -49.74 7.12 -16.85
CA VAL A 61 -49.73 7.56 -18.26
C VAL A 61 -48.73 6.76 -19.11
N GLY A 62 -47.75 6.10 -18.49
CA GLY A 62 -46.72 5.30 -19.14
C GLY A 62 -45.48 6.09 -19.59
N HIS A 63 -45.42 7.39 -19.30
CA HIS A 63 -44.24 8.23 -19.54
C HIS A 63 -44.21 9.44 -18.60
N LEU A 64 -43.02 10.02 -18.40
CA LEU A 64 -42.86 11.28 -17.67
C LEU A 64 -43.67 12.43 -18.31
N PRO A 65 -44.12 13.42 -17.52
CA PRO A 65 -44.91 14.53 -18.05
C PRO A 65 -44.06 15.40 -18.98
N VAL A 66 -44.46 15.47 -20.25
CA VAL A 66 -43.80 16.27 -21.29
C VAL A 66 -44.48 17.64 -21.45
N PHE A 67 -43.85 18.54 -22.19
CA PHE A 67 -44.50 19.80 -22.56
C PHE A 67 -45.70 19.53 -23.47
N ASN A 68 -46.88 19.98 -23.04
CA ASN A 68 -48.10 19.96 -23.83
C ASN A 68 -48.83 21.31 -23.65
N PRO A 69 -48.90 22.17 -24.69
CA PRO A 69 -49.50 23.49 -24.57
C PRO A 69 -51.03 23.46 -24.41
N PHE A 70 -51.66 22.31 -24.64
CA PHE A 70 -53.12 22.12 -24.54
C PHE A 70 -53.56 21.43 -23.24
N GLU A 71 -52.62 21.06 -22.37
CA GLU A 71 -52.93 20.40 -21.10
C GLU A 71 -53.40 21.44 -20.08
N SER A 72 -54.52 21.17 -19.40
CA SER A 72 -54.98 22.00 -18.29
C SER A 72 -54.00 21.92 -17.11
N ARG A 73 -53.78 23.06 -16.43
CA ARG A 73 -52.92 23.10 -15.24
C ARG A 73 -53.55 22.23 -14.16
N LEU A 74 -52.97 21.07 -13.89
CA LEU A 74 -53.31 20.24 -12.75
C LEU A 74 -52.71 20.90 -11.49
N ASN A 75 -53.55 21.20 -10.50
CA ASN A 75 -53.10 21.36 -9.12
C ASN A 75 -53.02 19.94 -8.54
N PRO A 76 -51.82 19.35 -8.38
CA PRO A 76 -51.71 18.07 -7.70
C PRO A 76 -52.17 18.26 -6.25
N SER A 77 -53.32 17.66 -5.91
CA SER A 77 -53.88 17.68 -4.56
C SER A 77 -52.92 17.14 -3.50
N GLU A 78 -53.12 17.62 -2.28
CA GLU A 78 -52.32 17.57 -1.04
C GLU A 78 -52.00 16.17 -0.46
N GLU A 79 -52.10 15.08 -1.22
CA GLU A 79 -52.12 13.69 -0.69
C GLU A 79 -50.76 12.98 -0.57
N ILE A 80 -49.63 13.69 -0.62
CA ILE A 80 -48.31 13.08 -0.39
C ILE A 80 -47.75 13.57 0.94
N SER A 81 -48.20 12.98 2.05
CA SER A 81 -47.87 13.45 3.40
C SER A 81 -46.55 12.91 3.95
N ILE A 82 -45.96 11.86 3.34
CA ILE A 82 -44.80 11.17 3.91
C ILE A 82 -43.67 11.09 2.87
N PRO A 83 -42.46 11.63 3.17
CA PRO A 83 -41.30 11.44 2.32
C PRO A 83 -40.90 9.95 2.30
N PRO A 84 -40.70 9.33 1.13
CA PRO A 84 -40.32 7.93 1.03
C PRO A 84 -38.92 7.70 1.62
N GLU A 85 -38.76 6.63 2.41
CA GLU A 85 -37.49 6.28 3.05
C GLU A 85 -36.49 5.75 2.02
N ILE A 86 -35.37 6.46 1.84
CA ILE A 86 -34.26 6.07 0.95
C ILE A 86 -33.06 5.75 1.83
N PRO A 87 -32.41 4.57 1.70
CA PRO A 87 -31.26 4.20 2.53
C PRO A 87 -30.08 5.18 2.35
N SER A 88 -29.89 6.12 3.28
CA SER A 88 -28.89 7.20 3.16
C SER A 88 -27.49 6.79 3.60
N GLU A 89 -27.36 5.95 4.64
CA GLU A 89 -26.08 5.62 5.31
C GLU A 89 -25.02 5.03 4.37
N LYS A 90 -25.42 4.23 3.37
CA LYS A 90 -24.49 3.66 2.38
C LYS A 90 -24.08 4.64 1.29
N LEU A 91 -24.86 5.69 1.06
CA LEU A 91 -24.64 6.67 -0.01
C LEU A 91 -23.78 7.85 0.46
N GLU A 92 -23.95 8.29 1.70
CA GLU A 92 -23.23 9.43 2.29
C GLU A 92 -21.70 9.27 2.13
N HIS A 93 -21.13 8.17 2.63
CA HIS A 93 -19.70 7.91 2.52
C HIS A 93 -19.17 7.77 1.08
N LYS A 94 -20.03 7.44 0.11
CA LYS A 94 -19.63 7.20 -1.28
C LYS A 94 -19.46 8.49 -2.08
N PHE A 95 -20.18 9.55 -1.72
CA PHE A 95 -20.26 10.78 -2.53
C PHE A 95 -19.78 12.05 -1.81
N GLU A 96 -19.63 12.01 -0.48
CA GLU A 96 -19.15 13.13 0.35
C GLU A 96 -17.84 13.76 -0.18
N HIS A 97 -16.85 12.93 -0.50
CA HIS A 97 -15.50 13.36 -0.88
C HIS A 97 -15.32 13.64 -2.39
N LYS A 98 -16.39 13.60 -3.20
CA LYS A 98 -16.28 13.87 -4.65
C LYS A 98 -16.40 15.36 -4.95
N SER A 99 -15.60 15.86 -5.88
CA SER A 99 -15.70 17.24 -6.38
C SER A 99 -16.97 17.47 -7.22
N VAL A 100 -17.53 18.68 -7.15
CA VAL A 100 -18.76 19.12 -7.85
C VAL A 100 -18.42 19.69 -9.24
N PRO A 101 -19.21 19.41 -10.31
CA PRO A 101 -20.35 18.49 -10.36
C PRO A 101 -19.92 17.03 -10.21
N ILE A 102 -20.72 16.25 -9.48
CA ILE A 102 -20.60 14.80 -9.51
C ILE A 102 -21.20 14.32 -10.83
N VAL A 103 -20.40 13.68 -11.67
CA VAL A 103 -20.87 13.05 -12.90
C VAL A 103 -21.09 11.56 -12.64
N LEU A 104 -22.34 11.09 -12.70
CA LEU A 104 -22.70 9.68 -12.50
C LEU A 104 -22.38 8.85 -13.75
N SER A 105 -22.20 7.53 -13.55
CA SER A 105 -22.04 6.61 -14.69
C SER A 105 -23.31 6.60 -15.54
N TRP A 106 -23.14 6.60 -16.86
CA TRP A 106 -24.24 6.49 -17.82
C TRP A 106 -24.87 5.10 -17.83
N GLU A 107 -24.11 4.05 -17.49
CA GLU A 107 -24.55 2.65 -17.57
C GLU A 107 -25.64 2.30 -16.54
N TYR A 108 -25.66 3.03 -15.42
CA TYR A 108 -26.58 2.75 -14.33
C TYR A 108 -27.82 3.62 -14.46
N GLN A 109 -28.99 3.00 -14.50
CA GLN A 109 -30.26 3.70 -14.44
C GLN A 109 -30.56 4.10 -12.99
N TYR A 110 -30.54 5.42 -12.75
CA TYR A 110 -30.97 6.00 -11.49
C TYR A 110 -32.40 6.53 -11.64
N ASN A 111 -33.25 6.27 -10.66
CA ASN A 111 -34.54 6.97 -10.56
C ASN A 111 -34.33 8.40 -10.04
N LEU A 112 -35.31 9.28 -10.29
CA LEU A 112 -35.19 10.71 -9.97
C LEU A 112 -35.06 10.96 -8.46
N ARG A 113 -35.76 10.18 -7.63
CA ARG A 113 -35.65 10.27 -6.15
C ARG A 113 -34.24 9.99 -5.66
N LEU A 114 -33.57 8.97 -6.19
CA LEU A 114 -32.19 8.63 -5.82
C LEU A 114 -31.20 9.70 -6.28
N ILE A 115 -31.40 10.26 -7.47
CA ILE A 115 -30.60 11.39 -7.97
C ILE A 115 -30.74 12.59 -7.03
N ASN A 116 -31.96 12.95 -6.67
CA ASN A 116 -32.22 14.03 -5.74
C ASN A 116 -31.55 13.78 -4.38
N LYS A 117 -31.65 12.56 -3.85
CA LYS A 117 -31.03 12.22 -2.56
C LYS A 117 -29.50 12.31 -2.59
N ILE A 118 -28.87 11.85 -3.67
CA ILE A 118 -27.41 11.99 -3.85
C ILE A 118 -27.03 13.47 -3.95
N ALA A 119 -27.83 14.29 -4.64
CA ALA A 119 -27.60 15.72 -4.74
C ALA A 119 -27.76 16.44 -3.38
N GLU A 120 -28.78 16.10 -2.58
CA GLU A 120 -28.97 16.60 -1.21
C GLU A 120 -27.78 16.28 -0.31
N ILE A 121 -27.36 15.01 -0.26
CA ILE A 121 -26.21 14.55 0.51
C ILE A 121 -24.97 15.37 0.16
N LYS A 122 -24.77 15.69 -1.12
CA LYS A 122 -23.60 16.44 -1.56
C LYS A 122 -23.72 17.95 -1.35
N ALA A 123 -24.91 18.51 -1.51
CA ALA A 123 -25.14 19.94 -1.36
C ALA A 123 -24.99 20.38 0.11
N GLY A 124 -25.37 19.53 1.07
CA GLY A 124 -25.32 19.86 2.49
C GLY A 124 -26.24 21.04 2.79
N ALA A 125 -25.68 22.19 3.18
CA ALA A 125 -26.43 23.42 3.43
C ALA A 125 -26.65 24.29 2.17
N GLU A 126 -25.99 23.97 1.04
CA GLU A 126 -26.14 24.71 -0.21
C GLU A 126 -27.42 24.31 -0.97
N PRO A 127 -27.97 25.17 -1.85
CA PRO A 127 -29.13 24.84 -2.66
C PRO A 127 -28.89 23.62 -3.56
N VAL A 128 -29.77 22.63 -3.48
CA VAL A 128 -29.69 21.40 -4.29
C VAL A 128 -29.88 21.72 -5.76
N SER A 129 -29.05 21.15 -6.63
CA SER A 129 -29.22 21.24 -8.09
C SER A 129 -28.73 19.98 -8.80
N TRP A 130 -29.54 19.45 -9.73
CA TRP A 130 -29.18 18.26 -10.49
C TRP A 130 -29.78 18.22 -11.89
N ALA A 131 -29.06 17.56 -12.80
CA ALA A 131 -29.50 17.27 -14.16
C ALA A 131 -29.56 15.76 -14.39
N TYR A 132 -30.65 15.29 -15.02
CA TYR A 132 -30.87 13.88 -15.36
C TYR A 132 -31.03 13.72 -16.87
N ASN A 133 -30.52 12.62 -17.42
CA ASN A 133 -30.55 12.33 -18.85
C ASN A 133 -30.04 13.53 -19.69
N ALA A 134 -28.92 14.11 -19.26
CA ALA A 134 -28.35 15.32 -19.87
C ALA A 134 -27.42 14.96 -21.02
N GLU A 135 -27.70 15.45 -22.23
CA GLU A 135 -26.80 15.30 -23.38
C GLU A 135 -25.75 16.41 -23.41
N ALA A 136 -26.15 17.64 -23.08
CA ALA A 136 -25.28 18.80 -22.94
C ALA A 136 -25.92 19.81 -21.98
N LEU A 137 -25.09 20.64 -21.34
CA LEU A 137 -25.54 21.70 -20.43
C LEU A 137 -24.75 22.96 -20.73
N GLU A 138 -25.43 24.10 -20.81
CA GLU A 138 -24.80 25.40 -21.04
C GLU A 138 -23.87 25.79 -19.89
N ASN A 139 -24.33 25.57 -18.64
CA ASN A 139 -23.49 25.74 -17.45
C ASN A 139 -23.52 24.48 -16.57
N PRO A 140 -22.68 23.47 -16.86
CA PRO A 140 -22.59 22.23 -16.08
C PRO A 140 -22.23 22.47 -14.60
N TRP A 141 -21.56 23.57 -14.30
CA TRP A 141 -21.06 23.89 -12.95
C TRP A 141 -22.13 24.42 -12.01
N SER A 142 -23.29 24.80 -12.55
CA SER A 142 -24.46 25.18 -11.75
C SER A 142 -25.16 23.97 -11.09
N PHE A 143 -24.73 22.75 -11.44
CA PHE A 143 -25.29 21.50 -10.94
C PHE A 143 -24.38 20.84 -9.91
N VAL A 144 -24.97 20.38 -8.80
CA VAL A 144 -24.28 19.51 -7.84
C VAL A 144 -24.05 18.12 -8.43
N LEU A 145 -25.03 17.62 -9.19
CA LEU A 145 -25.05 16.27 -9.74
C LEU A 145 -25.51 16.27 -11.21
N ILE A 146 -24.82 15.52 -12.06
CA ILE A 146 -25.17 15.32 -13.47
C ILE A 146 -25.23 13.82 -13.74
N HIS A 147 -26.39 13.35 -14.20
CA HIS A 147 -26.52 12.04 -14.82
C HIS A 147 -26.58 12.21 -16.35
N PRO A 148 -25.58 11.68 -17.09
CA PRO A 148 -25.48 11.85 -18.53
C PRO A 148 -26.51 11.01 -19.29
N ALA A 149 -26.92 11.48 -20.47
CA ALA A 149 -27.83 10.77 -21.36
C ALA A 149 -27.18 9.58 -22.11
N SER A 150 -25.86 9.63 -22.29
CA SER A 150 -25.12 8.68 -23.13
C SER A 150 -23.66 8.56 -22.69
N GLU A 151 -22.97 7.52 -23.18
CA GLU A 151 -21.51 7.37 -23.02
C GLU A 151 -20.76 8.59 -23.56
N ARG A 152 -21.22 9.13 -24.70
CA ARG A 152 -20.66 10.34 -25.30
C ARG A 152 -20.80 11.53 -24.36
N ALA A 153 -22.00 11.78 -23.84
CA ALA A 153 -22.25 12.87 -22.90
C ALA A 153 -21.42 12.69 -21.61
N TYR A 154 -21.29 11.46 -21.12
CA TYR A 154 -20.44 11.15 -19.97
C TYR A 154 -18.98 11.55 -20.20
N GLY A 155 -18.40 11.13 -21.34
CA GLY A 155 -17.05 11.53 -21.73
C GLY A 155 -16.88 13.04 -21.84
N SER A 156 -17.84 13.73 -22.47
CA SER A 156 -17.84 15.20 -22.59
C SER A 156 -17.90 15.91 -21.24
N PHE A 157 -18.76 15.47 -20.31
CA PHE A 157 -18.82 16.06 -18.97
C PHE A 157 -17.58 15.77 -18.14
N LEU A 158 -16.94 14.61 -18.28
CA LEU A 158 -15.65 14.33 -17.63
C LEU A 158 -14.53 15.22 -18.19
N GLN A 159 -14.50 15.44 -19.50
CA GLN A 159 -13.55 16.37 -20.12
C GLN A 159 -13.79 17.82 -19.67
N LEU A 160 -15.05 18.28 -19.65
CA LEU A 160 -15.41 19.59 -19.09
C LEU A 160 -15.00 19.69 -17.63
N LYS A 161 -15.25 18.64 -16.84
CA LYS A 161 -14.83 18.54 -15.43
C LYS A 161 -13.32 18.72 -15.26
N ALA A 162 -12.53 18.08 -16.13
CA ALA A 162 -11.08 18.24 -16.16
C ALA A 162 -10.63 19.67 -16.57
N ASN A 163 -11.40 20.34 -17.42
CA ASN A 163 -11.10 21.65 -18.00
C ASN A 163 -11.86 22.82 -17.34
N ARG A 164 -12.22 22.71 -16.05
CA ARG A 164 -13.07 23.70 -15.35
C ARG A 164 -12.60 25.15 -15.52
N PRO A 165 -13.43 26.07 -16.06
CA PRO A 165 -13.12 27.49 -16.12
C PRO A 165 -12.94 28.09 -14.72
N LEU A 166 -11.90 28.91 -14.56
CA LEU A 166 -11.44 29.50 -13.29
C LEU A 166 -12.40 30.58 -12.70
N ALA A 167 -13.46 30.95 -13.40
CA ALA A 167 -14.24 32.18 -13.17
C ALA A 167 -15.31 32.13 -12.04
N LEU A 168 -15.44 31.04 -11.29
CA LEU A 168 -16.44 30.92 -10.19
C LEU A 168 -15.82 31.09 -8.79
N MET A 169 -14.71 31.81 -8.66
CA MET A 169 -14.03 32.04 -7.38
C MET A 169 -14.16 33.50 -6.92
N PRO A 170 -14.21 33.74 -5.59
CA PRO A 170 -14.37 35.09 -5.05
C PRO A 170 -13.20 35.97 -5.49
N ALA A 171 -13.49 37.19 -5.92
CA ALA A 171 -12.55 38.20 -6.45
C ALA A 171 -11.38 38.60 -5.50
N THR A 172 -11.27 37.95 -4.34
CA THR A 172 -10.31 38.22 -3.27
C THR A 172 -9.02 37.38 -3.34
N VAL A 173 -8.92 36.39 -4.25
CA VAL A 173 -7.71 35.54 -4.37
C VAL A 173 -6.92 35.94 -5.60
N ASP A 174 -5.75 36.57 -5.40
CA ASP A 174 -4.80 36.88 -6.47
C ASP A 174 -4.05 35.61 -6.92
N GLU A 175 -4.67 34.86 -7.82
CA GLU A 175 -4.10 33.65 -8.41
C GLU A 175 -2.76 33.91 -9.11
N GLN A 176 -2.62 35.06 -9.78
CA GLN A 176 -1.40 35.41 -10.49
C GLN A 176 -0.24 35.63 -9.51
N ALA A 177 -0.51 36.23 -8.35
CA ALA A 177 0.46 36.34 -7.27
C ALA A 177 0.85 34.97 -6.71
N LEU A 178 -0.10 34.03 -6.55
CA LEU A 178 0.19 32.68 -6.07
C LEU A 178 1.02 31.86 -7.07
N LYS A 179 0.67 31.91 -8.37
CA LYS A 179 1.49 31.29 -9.44
C LYS A 179 2.89 31.88 -9.47
N SER A 180 3.00 33.20 -9.37
CA SER A 180 4.29 33.89 -9.35
C SER A 180 5.11 33.51 -8.12
N ALA A 181 4.48 33.37 -6.96
CA ALA A 181 5.13 32.91 -5.73
C ALA A 181 5.68 31.48 -5.89
N ILE A 182 4.87 30.54 -6.39
CA ILE A 182 5.29 29.16 -6.63
C ILE A 182 6.47 29.13 -7.62
N LYS A 183 6.34 29.80 -8.77
CA LYS A 183 7.42 29.89 -9.78
C LYS A 183 8.69 30.45 -9.19
N SER A 184 8.59 31.51 -8.38
CA SER A 184 9.74 32.11 -7.73
C SER A 184 10.43 31.16 -6.75
N LEU A 185 9.70 30.27 -6.07
CA LEU A 185 10.28 29.31 -5.13
C LEU A 185 10.92 28.11 -5.85
N ILE A 186 10.31 27.61 -6.92
CA ILE A 186 10.81 26.41 -7.60
C ILE A 186 11.97 26.69 -8.56
N ASN A 187 12.00 27.88 -9.19
CA ASN A 187 13.01 28.23 -10.18
C ASN A 187 14.27 28.88 -9.58
N SER A 188 14.15 29.48 -8.40
CA SER A 188 15.29 30.14 -7.76
C SER A 188 16.16 29.15 -7.00
N SER A 189 17.48 29.38 -7.00
CA SER A 189 18.41 28.70 -6.09
C SER A 189 18.31 29.22 -4.66
N GLN A 190 17.89 30.48 -4.48
CA GLN A 190 17.69 31.11 -3.17
C GLN A 190 16.19 31.32 -2.91
N VAL A 191 15.72 30.90 -1.74
CA VAL A 191 14.34 31.07 -1.31
C VAL A 191 14.05 32.55 -1.00
N LYS A 192 12.99 33.09 -1.61
CA LYS A 192 12.48 34.43 -1.31
C LYS A 192 11.39 34.31 -0.24
N SER A 193 11.66 34.80 0.98
CA SER A 193 10.71 34.72 2.09
C SER A 193 9.35 35.33 1.78
N GLU A 194 9.29 36.43 1.01
CA GLU A 194 8.04 37.05 0.56
C GLU A 194 7.14 36.08 -0.22
N ALA A 195 7.72 35.21 -1.05
CA ALA A 195 6.96 34.21 -1.79
C ALA A 195 6.40 33.11 -0.88
N VAL A 196 7.14 32.73 0.17
CA VAL A 196 6.67 31.76 1.17
C VAL A 196 5.53 32.35 2.00
N LEU A 197 5.65 33.61 2.44
CA LEU A 197 4.62 34.30 3.21
C LEU A 197 3.30 34.47 2.42
N LYS A 198 3.37 34.70 1.11
CA LYS A 198 2.17 34.72 0.25
C LYS A 198 1.43 33.38 0.26
N ILE A 199 2.16 32.27 0.15
CA ILE A 199 1.56 30.93 0.21
C ILE A 199 1.02 30.64 1.61
N ALA A 200 1.77 30.98 2.66
CA ALA A 200 1.35 30.79 4.05
C ALA A 200 0.08 31.60 4.39
N GLY A 201 -0.02 32.85 3.92
CA GLY A 201 -1.23 33.66 4.08
C GLY A 201 -2.43 33.08 3.34
N ALA A 202 -2.22 32.52 2.15
CA ALA A 202 -3.28 31.86 1.39
C ALA A 202 -3.77 30.54 2.01
N LEU A 203 -2.89 29.81 2.71
CA LEU A 203 -3.26 28.59 3.44
C LEU A 203 -4.28 28.86 4.57
N GLY A 204 -4.31 30.07 5.12
CA GLY A 204 -5.30 30.48 6.13
C GLY A 204 -6.65 30.92 5.57
N ASN A 205 -6.83 30.92 4.24
CA ASN A 205 -8.07 31.35 3.60
C ASN A 205 -8.97 30.15 3.29
N GLU A 206 -10.06 30.00 4.02
CA GLU A 206 -11.04 28.90 3.88
C GLU A 206 -11.67 28.82 2.47
N LYS A 207 -11.66 29.91 1.71
CA LYS A 207 -12.15 29.93 0.32
C LYS A 207 -11.21 29.19 -0.64
N ILE A 208 -9.95 28.98 -0.26
CA ILE A 208 -8.95 28.28 -1.06
C ILE A 208 -8.99 26.79 -0.70
N THR A 209 -9.76 26.03 -1.48
CA THR A 209 -9.94 24.59 -1.28
C THR A 209 -8.69 23.77 -1.63
N SER A 210 -8.61 22.53 -1.12
CA SER A 210 -7.56 21.58 -1.51
C SER A 210 -7.53 21.33 -3.02
N ASP A 211 -8.71 21.20 -3.67
CA ASP A 211 -8.84 21.06 -5.12
C ASP A 211 -8.25 22.25 -5.90
N TYR A 212 -8.30 23.45 -5.33
CA TYR A 212 -7.66 24.62 -5.92
C TYR A 212 -6.13 24.51 -5.86
N TRP A 213 -5.57 24.16 -4.70
CA TRP A 213 -4.14 23.93 -4.57
C TRP A 213 -3.63 22.86 -5.53
N HIS A 214 -4.35 21.73 -5.64
CA HIS A 214 -4.03 20.67 -6.59
C HIS A 214 -3.90 21.21 -8.02
N ARG A 215 -4.92 21.94 -8.51
CA ARG A 215 -4.90 22.55 -9.85
C ARG A 215 -3.75 23.53 -10.03
N LEU A 216 -3.45 24.32 -9.01
CA LEU A 216 -2.36 25.30 -9.07
C LEU A 216 -1.00 24.62 -9.26
N PHE A 217 -0.71 23.56 -8.50
CA PHE A 217 0.51 22.78 -8.65
C PHE A 217 0.54 21.99 -9.95
N ASP A 218 -0.59 21.41 -10.36
CA ASP A 218 -0.69 20.63 -11.59
C ASP A 218 -0.50 21.52 -12.84
N GLY A 219 -0.99 22.76 -12.80
CA GLY A 219 -0.75 23.79 -13.82
C GLY A 219 0.72 24.20 -13.94
N GLU A 220 1.51 24.04 -12.87
CA GLU A 220 2.97 24.21 -12.88
C GLU A 220 3.73 22.92 -13.23
N GLY A 221 3.00 21.85 -13.59
CA GLY A 221 3.58 20.60 -14.09
C GLY A 221 3.76 19.50 -13.04
N ALA A 222 3.17 19.61 -11.85
CA ALA A 222 3.34 18.61 -10.79
C ALA A 222 2.86 17.21 -11.22
N GLN A 223 1.62 17.08 -11.70
CA GLN A 223 1.11 15.80 -12.19
C GLN A 223 1.94 15.22 -13.34
N HIS A 224 2.44 16.08 -14.23
CA HIS A 224 3.30 15.65 -15.33
C HIS A 224 4.62 15.07 -14.82
N ALA A 225 5.26 15.72 -13.83
CA ALA A 225 6.49 15.25 -13.22
C ALA A 225 6.32 13.93 -12.45
N LEU A 226 5.18 13.75 -11.79
CA LEU A 226 4.80 12.52 -11.10
C LEU A 226 4.62 11.36 -12.09
N ASN A 227 3.78 11.55 -13.12
CA ASN A 227 3.43 10.50 -14.09
C ASN A 227 4.65 10.02 -14.91
N HIS A 228 5.61 10.90 -15.19
CA HIS A 228 6.77 10.61 -16.04
C HIS A 228 8.09 10.46 -15.26
N ASN A 229 8.05 10.46 -13.92
CA ASN A 229 9.24 10.34 -13.05
C ASN A 229 10.36 11.35 -13.40
N LEU A 230 10.03 12.64 -13.50
CA LEU A 230 10.95 13.71 -13.93
C LEU A 230 11.62 14.42 -12.74
N TYR A 231 12.92 14.21 -12.55
CA TYR A 231 13.64 14.69 -11.36
C TYR A 231 14.54 15.91 -11.59
N THR A 232 14.04 16.94 -12.28
CA THR A 232 14.79 18.22 -12.34
C THR A 232 14.77 18.91 -10.97
N PRO A 233 15.76 19.75 -10.62
CA PRO A 233 15.74 20.49 -9.36
C PRO A 233 14.44 21.31 -9.16
N GLN A 234 13.90 21.87 -10.24
CA GLN A 234 12.61 22.57 -10.25
C GLN A 234 11.46 21.64 -9.86
N PHE A 235 11.35 20.46 -10.48
CA PHE A 235 10.29 19.50 -10.15
C PHE A 235 10.42 18.93 -8.75
N VAL A 236 11.65 18.66 -8.28
CA VAL A 236 11.89 18.24 -6.90
C VAL A 236 11.36 19.30 -5.92
N ARG A 237 11.65 20.58 -6.13
CA ARG A 237 11.11 21.68 -5.30
C ARG A 237 9.59 21.80 -5.42
N LEU A 238 9.03 21.66 -6.64
CA LEU A 238 7.59 21.74 -6.88
C LEU A 238 6.82 20.65 -6.13
N ILE A 239 7.22 19.39 -6.25
CA ILE A 239 6.55 18.27 -5.57
C ILE A 239 6.78 18.35 -4.05
N THR A 240 7.97 18.80 -3.60
CA THR A 240 8.23 19.05 -2.17
C THR A 240 7.29 20.12 -1.62
N LEU A 241 7.14 21.25 -2.33
CA LEU A 241 6.22 22.33 -1.93
C LEU A 241 4.77 21.84 -1.90
N ARG A 242 4.35 21.09 -2.93
CA ARG A 242 3.01 20.48 -3.00
C ARG A 242 2.72 19.60 -1.77
N ALA A 243 3.68 18.78 -1.34
CA ALA A 243 3.52 17.93 -0.15
C ALA A 243 3.44 18.72 1.16
N MET A 244 4.06 19.89 1.24
CA MET A 244 3.99 20.78 2.41
C MET A 244 2.71 21.61 2.43
N VAL A 245 2.18 21.99 1.26
CA VAL A 245 0.95 22.80 1.11
C VAL A 245 -0.31 21.92 1.12
N ILE A 246 -0.24 20.70 0.58
CA ILE A 246 -1.34 19.73 0.51
C ILE A 246 -0.94 18.43 1.24
N PRO A 247 -1.18 18.32 2.55
CA PRO A 247 -0.72 17.21 3.40
C PRO A 247 -1.13 15.82 2.88
N GLU A 248 -2.28 15.72 2.22
CA GLU A 248 -2.81 14.50 1.62
C GLU A 248 -1.89 13.93 0.52
N THR A 249 -1.03 14.76 -0.08
CA THR A 249 -0.10 14.38 -1.15
C THR A 249 1.27 13.93 -0.64
N LEU A 250 1.53 14.05 0.65
CA LEU A 250 2.79 13.63 1.27
C LEU A 250 3.16 12.15 0.98
N PRO A 251 2.23 11.18 1.01
CA PRO A 251 2.50 9.80 0.58
C PRO A 251 3.03 9.67 -0.85
N GLU A 252 2.40 10.37 -1.79
CA GLU A 252 2.75 10.35 -3.21
C GLU A 252 4.14 10.94 -3.43
N PHE A 253 4.45 12.05 -2.75
CA PHE A 253 5.79 12.63 -2.76
C PHE A 253 6.86 11.66 -2.23
N LEU A 254 6.62 10.99 -1.11
CA LEU A 254 7.58 10.07 -0.51
C LEU A 254 7.87 8.86 -1.40
N ASP A 255 6.84 8.33 -2.05
CA ASP A 255 6.97 7.22 -3.01
C ASP A 255 7.73 7.67 -4.27
N TRP A 256 7.33 8.83 -4.83
CA TRP A 256 7.97 9.41 -6.01
C TRP A 256 9.45 9.75 -5.77
N LEU A 257 9.80 10.27 -4.59
CA LEU A 257 11.20 10.55 -4.23
C LEU A 257 12.03 9.26 -4.05
N ASN A 258 11.37 8.08 -4.05
CA ASN A 258 11.97 6.75 -4.05
C ASN A 258 12.96 6.55 -2.90
N ILE A 259 12.53 6.87 -1.68
CA ILE A 259 13.36 6.75 -0.49
C ILE A 259 13.66 5.27 -0.19
N LYS A 260 14.86 4.83 -0.56
CA LYS A 260 15.42 3.53 -0.20
C LYS A 260 16.17 3.69 1.12
N GLY A 261 15.57 3.25 2.23
CA GLY A 261 16.12 3.51 3.56
C GLY A 261 17.41 2.79 3.90
N GLY A 262 17.91 3.07 5.11
CA GLY A 262 19.06 2.41 5.72
C GLY A 262 20.42 2.91 5.23
N ARG A 263 21.10 3.75 6.04
CA ARG A 263 22.55 4.10 5.97
C ARG A 263 23.09 4.72 4.67
N HIS A 264 22.33 4.77 3.59
CA HIS A 264 22.76 5.42 2.35
C HIS A 264 22.67 6.94 2.49
N LYS A 265 23.72 7.64 2.02
CA LYS A 265 23.70 9.10 1.93
C LYS A 265 22.53 9.53 1.03
N PRO A 266 21.83 10.62 1.36
CA PRO A 266 20.76 11.13 0.51
C PRO A 266 21.27 11.32 -0.92
N ASP A 267 20.47 10.88 -1.90
CA ASP A 267 20.77 11.15 -3.30
C ASP A 267 20.60 12.65 -3.62
N ASN A 268 20.91 13.05 -4.85
CA ASN A 268 20.86 14.45 -5.25
C ASN A 268 19.45 15.06 -5.11
N ASN A 269 18.41 14.30 -5.45
CA ASN A 269 17.02 14.76 -5.39
C ASN A 269 16.58 14.93 -3.94
N GLN A 270 16.95 13.98 -3.08
CA GLN A 270 16.70 14.05 -1.65
C GLN A 270 17.42 15.23 -1.00
N LYS A 271 18.66 15.53 -1.40
CA LYS A 271 19.38 16.73 -0.91
C LYS A 271 18.67 18.01 -1.32
N ILE A 272 18.32 18.15 -2.59
CA ILE A 272 17.58 19.33 -3.10
C ILE A 272 16.27 19.51 -2.32
N SER A 273 15.52 18.43 -2.10
CA SER A 273 14.27 18.48 -1.32
C SER A 273 14.52 18.90 0.13
N LEU A 274 15.55 18.35 0.78
CA LEU A 274 15.89 18.66 2.17
C LEU A 274 16.38 20.10 2.36
N GLU A 275 17.25 20.59 1.49
CA GLU A 275 17.72 21.98 1.49
C GLU A 275 16.54 22.95 1.30
N PHE A 276 15.61 22.59 0.41
CA PHE A 276 14.41 23.38 0.17
C PHE A 276 13.46 23.36 1.38
N GLN A 277 13.24 22.19 2.00
CA GLN A 277 12.43 22.04 3.21
C GLN A 277 12.97 22.88 4.36
N GLU A 278 14.28 22.89 4.59
CA GLU A 278 14.91 23.70 5.64
C GLU A 278 14.71 25.20 5.39
N ALA A 279 14.80 25.63 4.12
CA ALA A 279 14.68 27.04 3.77
C ALA A 279 13.25 27.62 3.92
N ILE A 280 12.20 26.80 3.73
CA ILE A 280 10.80 27.27 3.78
C ILE A 280 10.01 26.78 5.00
N GLY A 281 10.45 25.70 5.65
CA GLY A 281 9.62 24.95 6.60
C GLY A 281 9.19 25.74 7.84
N SER A 282 10.01 26.67 8.33
CA SER A 282 9.69 27.51 9.49
C SER A 282 8.67 28.61 9.20
N GLN A 283 8.45 28.94 7.92
CA GLN A 283 7.54 30.00 7.49
C GLN A 283 6.16 29.49 7.09
N LEU A 284 5.98 28.17 7.01
CA LEU A 284 4.69 27.54 6.72
C LEU A 284 3.90 27.26 8.01
N PRO A 285 2.55 27.23 7.95
CA PRO A 285 1.73 26.96 9.12
C PRO A 285 2.08 25.60 9.79
N PRO A 286 2.36 25.58 11.10
CA PRO A 286 2.75 24.35 11.81
C PRO A 286 1.73 23.22 11.69
N ASP A 287 0.44 23.56 11.76
CA ASP A 287 -0.67 22.61 11.68
C ASP A 287 -0.70 21.87 10.34
N GLN A 288 -0.23 22.52 9.26
CA GLN A 288 -0.18 21.91 7.93
C GLN A 288 0.82 20.75 7.89
N LEU A 289 2.02 20.97 8.44
CA LEU A 289 3.05 19.94 8.51
C LEU A 289 2.68 18.83 9.49
N ALA A 290 2.08 19.18 10.64
CA ALA A 290 1.60 18.22 11.62
C ALA A 290 0.51 17.30 11.03
N ARG A 291 -0.47 17.87 10.30
CA ARG A 291 -1.55 17.12 9.64
C ARG A 291 -1.02 16.08 8.65
N GLY A 292 0.07 16.39 7.94
CA GLY A 292 0.72 15.44 7.02
C GLY A 292 1.20 14.16 7.72
N ILE A 293 1.72 14.29 8.95
CA ILE A 293 2.19 13.12 9.72
C ILE A 293 1.02 12.25 10.17
N THR A 294 -0.10 12.85 10.59
CA THR A 294 -1.32 12.12 10.96
C THR A 294 -1.84 11.28 9.79
N LEU A 295 -1.79 11.81 8.57
CA LEU A 295 -2.24 11.12 7.35
C LEU A 295 -1.30 9.99 6.89
N ILE A 296 -0.01 10.03 7.27
CA ILE A 296 0.97 8.99 6.92
C ILE A 296 0.69 7.68 7.65
N LEU A 297 0.26 7.73 8.91
CA LEU A 297 0.13 6.54 9.76
C LEU A 297 -0.77 5.44 9.16
N PRO A 298 -2.01 5.73 8.70
CA PRO A 298 -2.84 4.70 8.05
C PRO A 298 -2.21 4.18 6.75
N LYS A 299 -1.50 5.03 6.00
CA LYS A 299 -0.80 4.64 4.76
C LYS A 299 0.39 3.72 5.02
N LEU A 300 1.15 3.99 6.07
CA LEU A 300 2.25 3.15 6.55
C LEU A 300 1.75 1.76 6.97
N LEU A 301 0.67 1.70 7.76
CA LEU A 301 0.08 0.44 8.20
C LEU A 301 -0.54 -0.37 7.05
N ALA A 302 -1.16 0.31 6.10
CA ALA A 302 -1.62 -0.29 4.85
C ALA A 302 -0.48 -0.69 3.88
N ARG A 303 0.78 -0.43 4.25
CA ARG A 303 1.99 -0.71 3.45
C ARG A 303 2.02 0.02 2.10
N GLN A 304 1.30 1.15 2.00
CA GLN A 304 1.34 2.05 0.85
C GLN A 304 2.58 2.96 0.89
N ILE A 305 3.19 3.11 2.07
CA ILE A 305 4.47 3.80 2.27
C ILE A 305 5.38 2.86 3.08
N THR A 306 6.68 2.94 2.83
CA THR A 306 7.69 2.17 3.56
C THR A 306 8.04 2.81 4.91
N PRO A 307 8.36 2.03 5.96
CA PRO A 307 8.93 2.58 7.20
C PRO A 307 10.20 3.42 6.94
N GLU A 308 10.90 3.13 5.85
CA GLU A 308 12.14 3.78 5.43
C GLU A 308 11.91 5.25 5.05
N ALA A 309 10.87 5.48 4.25
CA ALA A 309 10.45 6.81 3.84
C ALA A 309 9.97 7.64 5.03
N VAL A 310 9.18 7.05 5.92
CA VAL A 310 8.70 7.73 7.14
C VAL A 310 9.85 8.02 8.11
N HIS A 311 10.81 7.10 8.26
CA HIS A 311 12.02 7.36 9.05
C HIS A 311 12.83 8.52 8.46
N TRP A 312 13.04 8.54 7.14
CA TRP A 312 13.75 9.65 6.48
C TRP A 312 13.07 10.99 6.74
N LEU A 313 11.74 11.04 6.59
CA LEU A 313 10.93 12.23 6.86
C LEU A 313 11.10 12.73 8.31
N LEU A 314 11.10 11.83 9.30
CA LEU A 314 11.11 12.20 10.72
C LEU A 314 12.53 12.33 11.32
N ALA A 315 13.58 11.88 10.63
CA ALA A 315 14.94 11.82 11.17
C ALA A 315 15.99 12.60 10.35
N ALA A 316 15.74 12.92 9.08
CA ALA A 316 16.71 13.64 8.27
C ALA A 316 17.02 15.04 8.84
N ARG A 317 18.30 15.44 8.84
CA ARG A 317 18.79 16.65 9.53
C ARG A 317 18.02 17.93 9.17
N HIS A 318 17.72 18.09 7.88
CA HIS A 318 17.13 19.27 7.27
C HIS A 318 15.65 19.07 6.89
N SER A 319 15.01 17.99 7.37
CA SER A 319 13.58 17.81 7.09
C SER A 319 12.72 18.69 7.97
N ALA A 320 11.74 19.38 7.38
CA ALA A 320 10.78 20.21 8.10
C ALA A 320 9.91 19.39 9.07
N TRP A 321 9.63 18.13 8.75
CA TRP A 321 8.77 17.25 9.57
C TRP A 321 9.48 16.67 10.79
N LYS A 322 10.82 16.73 10.85
CA LYS A 322 11.61 16.29 12.00
C LYS A 322 11.18 16.96 13.31
N HIS A 323 10.76 18.23 13.24
CA HIS A 323 10.33 19.00 14.42
C HIS A 323 9.07 18.42 15.09
N TYR A 324 8.25 17.69 14.34
CA TYR A 324 6.99 17.08 14.81
C TYR A 324 7.14 15.60 15.19
N ARG A 325 8.34 15.02 15.03
CA ARG A 325 8.63 13.63 15.42
C ARG A 325 8.23 13.36 16.87
N LYS A 326 8.53 14.27 17.79
CA LYS A 326 8.22 14.10 19.22
C LYS A 326 6.72 14.06 19.47
N GLN A 327 5.97 14.95 18.82
CA GLN A 327 4.50 14.95 18.89
C GLN A 327 3.92 13.63 18.38
N PHE A 328 4.36 13.17 17.20
CA PHE A 328 3.94 11.89 16.64
C PHE A 328 4.18 10.70 17.59
N ILE A 329 5.36 10.63 18.20
CA ILE A 329 5.69 9.58 19.17
C ILE A 329 4.78 9.67 20.40
N ASN A 330 4.57 10.88 20.93
CA ASN A 330 3.73 11.11 22.10
C ASN A 330 2.26 10.76 21.83
N ASP A 331 1.75 11.04 20.63
CA ASP A 331 0.36 10.71 20.28
C ASP A 331 0.15 9.20 20.18
N VAL A 332 1.12 8.47 19.64
CA VAL A 332 1.10 7.00 19.67
C VAL A 332 1.18 6.48 21.11
N GLN A 333 2.06 7.04 21.95
CA GLN A 333 2.16 6.63 23.36
C GLN A 333 0.86 6.88 24.13
N ALA A 334 0.29 8.07 24.01
CA ALA A 334 -0.95 8.45 24.67
C ALA A 334 -2.11 7.52 24.28
N ASP A 335 -2.23 7.17 22.99
CA ASP A 335 -3.22 6.22 22.51
C ASP A 335 -3.01 4.82 23.09
N LEU A 336 -1.77 4.33 23.13
CA LEU A 336 -1.46 3.03 23.71
C LEU A 336 -1.73 2.98 25.23
N GLU A 337 -1.43 4.06 25.95
CA GLU A 337 -1.76 4.21 27.38
C GLU A 337 -3.28 4.16 27.59
N MET A 338 -4.02 4.93 26.80
CA MET A 338 -5.48 4.97 26.85
C MET A 338 -6.08 3.58 26.55
N ILE A 339 -5.65 2.92 25.48
CA ILE A 339 -6.07 1.56 25.12
C ILE A 339 -5.75 0.57 26.25
N SER A 340 -4.58 0.69 26.86
CA SER A 340 -4.19 -0.19 27.98
C SER A 340 -5.10 0.00 29.20
N SER A 341 -5.57 1.22 29.44
CA SER A 341 -6.48 1.55 30.54
C SER A 341 -7.87 0.95 30.31
N PHE A 342 -8.40 1.04 29.08
CA PHE A 342 -9.67 0.41 28.68
C PHE A 342 -9.61 -1.10 28.77
N ASN A 343 -8.46 -1.71 28.49
CA ASN A 343 -8.34 -3.16 28.62
C ASN A 343 -8.30 -3.62 30.10
N ARG A 344 -8.07 -2.72 31.05
CA ARG A 344 -8.03 -3.02 32.50
C ARG A 344 -9.38 -2.84 33.20
N ARG A 345 -10.29 -2.01 32.69
CA ARG A 345 -11.62 -1.71 33.29
C ARG A 345 -12.72 -2.04 32.28
N SER A 346 -13.91 -2.48 32.70
CA SER A 346 -15.05 -2.70 31.77
C SER A 346 -15.67 -1.35 31.35
N TYR A 347 -14.90 -0.54 30.64
CA TYR A 347 -15.30 0.81 30.26
C TYR A 347 -16.07 0.78 28.93
N SER A 348 -17.27 1.37 28.90
CA SER A 348 -18.03 1.62 27.67
C SER A 348 -17.34 2.73 26.86
N SER A 349 -17.35 2.56 25.54
CA SER A 349 -16.56 3.30 24.55
C SER A 349 -17.13 4.70 24.22
N GLU A 350 -17.64 5.42 25.20
CA GLU A 350 -18.36 6.69 24.99
C GLU A 350 -17.55 7.86 25.59
N SER A 351 -16.62 8.42 24.81
CA SER A 351 -16.24 9.86 24.77
C SER A 351 -14.76 10.22 24.52
N ASN A 352 -13.81 9.27 24.38
CA ASN A 352 -12.41 9.65 24.11
C ASN A 352 -11.96 9.23 22.70
N SER A 353 -11.87 10.19 21.78
CA SER A 353 -11.25 9.99 20.47
C SER A 353 -9.74 9.78 20.62
N LEU A 354 -9.20 8.70 20.04
CA LEU A 354 -7.76 8.45 20.00
C LEU A 354 -7.07 9.47 19.09
N ARG A 355 -5.90 9.96 19.50
CA ARG A 355 -5.17 11.05 18.84
C ARG A 355 -4.71 10.70 17.44
N CYS A 356 -4.33 9.43 17.22
CA CYS A 356 -3.99 8.92 15.90
C CYS A 356 -5.23 8.49 15.09
N GLY A 357 -6.43 8.50 15.69
CA GLY A 357 -7.68 8.09 15.08
C GLY A 357 -8.09 6.65 15.42
N ASP A 358 -9.37 6.48 15.75
CA ASP A 358 -9.89 5.23 16.35
C ASP A 358 -9.71 4.01 15.45
N LYS A 359 -9.94 4.18 14.14
CA LYS A 359 -9.84 3.10 13.15
C LYS A 359 -8.44 2.47 13.09
N ILE A 360 -7.40 3.22 13.45
CA ILE A 360 -6.00 2.74 13.45
C ILE A 360 -5.81 1.62 14.46
N TRP A 361 -6.48 1.70 15.60
CA TRP A 361 -6.23 0.85 16.76
C TRP A 361 -7.21 -0.30 16.94
N ASN A 362 -8.28 -0.39 16.12
CA ASN A 362 -9.28 -1.45 16.20
C ASN A 362 -8.70 -2.87 16.20
N LYS A 363 -7.69 -3.13 15.35
CA LYS A 363 -7.01 -4.42 15.29
C LYS A 363 -6.22 -4.71 16.57
N LEU A 364 -5.52 -3.70 17.11
CA LEU A 364 -4.78 -3.80 18.37
C LEU A 364 -5.71 -4.08 19.55
N ILE A 365 -6.82 -3.34 19.65
CA ILE A 365 -7.83 -3.53 20.70
C ILE A 365 -8.38 -4.97 20.66
N ASN A 366 -8.71 -5.48 19.47
CA ASN A 366 -9.17 -6.86 19.32
C ASN A 366 -8.08 -7.89 19.67
N PHE A 367 -6.84 -7.66 19.23
CA PHE A 367 -5.69 -8.49 19.60
C PHE A 367 -5.52 -8.58 21.14
N LEU A 368 -5.60 -7.44 21.84
CA LEU A 368 -5.46 -7.38 23.29
C LEU A 368 -6.59 -8.14 24.02
N ARG A 369 -7.83 -8.06 23.51
CA ARG A 369 -8.97 -8.86 24.01
C ARG A 369 -8.73 -10.36 23.84
N LEU A 370 -8.17 -10.79 22.71
CA LEU A 370 -7.92 -12.21 22.42
C LEU A 370 -6.79 -12.81 23.28
N ILE A 371 -5.70 -12.08 23.50
CA ILE A 371 -4.60 -12.55 24.35
C ILE A 371 -5.03 -12.68 25.81
N ARG A 372 -5.92 -11.80 26.30
CA ARG A 372 -6.49 -11.92 27.65
C ARG A 372 -7.22 -13.25 27.85
N ARG A 373 -7.82 -13.81 26.81
CA ARG A 373 -8.46 -15.14 26.80
C ARG A 373 -7.46 -16.31 26.64
N ARG A 374 -6.16 -16.05 26.82
CA ARG A 374 -5.05 -17.02 26.75
C ARG A 374 -4.83 -17.65 25.36
N HIS A 375 -5.34 -17.04 24.29
CA HIS A 375 -5.01 -17.47 22.93
C HIS A 375 -3.62 -16.97 22.51
N ARG A 376 -2.83 -17.81 21.83
CA ARG A 376 -1.64 -17.35 21.11
C ARG A 376 -2.11 -16.61 19.87
N HIS A 377 -2.02 -15.30 19.90
CA HIS A 377 -2.41 -14.44 18.80
C HIS A 377 -1.31 -13.43 18.49
N TYR A 378 -1.24 -13.02 17.24
CA TYR A 378 -0.28 -12.06 16.70
C TYR A 378 -1.00 -11.17 15.71
N GLU A 379 -0.65 -9.89 15.63
CA GLU A 379 -1.25 -8.96 14.68
C GLU A 379 -0.16 -8.32 13.79
N PRO A 380 0.24 -8.99 12.69
CA PRO A 380 1.29 -8.51 11.77
C PRO A 380 0.96 -7.19 11.07
N TYR A 381 -0.28 -6.71 11.15
CA TYR A 381 -0.69 -5.41 10.61
C TYR A 381 0.17 -4.26 11.14
N TYR A 382 0.60 -4.31 12.42
CA TYR A 382 1.43 -3.27 13.03
C TYR A 382 2.94 -3.43 12.83
N GLN A 383 3.38 -4.43 12.03
CA GLN A 383 4.80 -4.66 11.76
C GLN A 383 5.55 -3.41 11.22
N PRO A 384 4.95 -2.55 10.35
CA PRO A 384 5.60 -1.31 9.92
C PRO A 384 6.00 -0.39 11.07
N LEU A 385 5.22 -0.35 12.16
CA LEU A 385 5.52 0.48 13.33
C LEU A 385 6.69 -0.06 14.13
N SER A 386 6.82 -1.38 14.29
CA SER A 386 7.95 -1.94 15.03
C SER A 386 9.28 -1.56 14.36
N LYS A 387 9.35 -1.69 13.02
CA LYS A 387 10.51 -1.25 12.21
C LYS A 387 10.76 0.25 12.29
N LEU A 388 9.71 1.07 12.14
CA LEU A 388 9.84 2.52 12.19
C LEU A 388 10.43 2.97 13.54
N PHE A 389 9.87 2.48 14.65
CA PHE A 389 10.32 2.84 15.99
C PHE A 389 11.72 2.29 16.31
N GLU A 390 12.09 1.13 15.78
CA GLU A 390 13.47 0.64 15.85
C GLU A 390 14.45 1.63 15.20
N TRP A 391 14.16 2.11 13.98
CA TRP A 391 15.02 3.07 13.29
C TRP A 391 15.03 4.46 13.91
N LEU A 392 13.89 4.91 14.44
CA LEU A 392 13.83 6.12 15.25
C LEU A 392 14.58 5.97 16.58
N ARG A 393 14.96 4.74 16.99
CA ARG A 393 15.56 4.42 18.29
C ARG A 393 14.60 4.58 19.48
N GLU A 394 13.30 4.50 19.21
CA GLU A 394 12.24 4.45 20.23
C GLU A 394 12.02 2.99 20.66
N TYR A 395 13.03 2.41 21.32
CA TYR A 395 13.09 0.97 21.55
C TYR A 395 11.95 0.43 22.43
N PHE A 396 11.39 1.24 23.32
CA PHE A 396 10.22 0.86 24.13
C PHE A 396 8.97 0.59 23.26
N LEU A 397 8.69 1.48 22.29
CA LEU A 397 7.62 1.30 21.31
C LEU A 397 7.94 0.19 20.32
N ALA A 398 9.19 0.10 19.86
CA ALA A 398 9.63 -0.99 18.98
C ALA A 398 9.41 -2.37 19.63
N ALA A 399 9.80 -2.51 20.90
CA ALA A 399 9.59 -3.73 21.68
C ALA A 399 8.10 -4.06 21.85
N TYR A 400 7.25 -3.06 22.09
CA TYR A 400 5.80 -3.26 22.18
C TYR A 400 5.23 -3.81 20.87
N PHE A 401 5.52 -3.17 19.74
CA PHE A 401 4.99 -3.61 18.45
C PHE A 401 5.62 -4.92 17.96
N ASP A 402 6.88 -5.22 18.30
CA ASP A 402 7.48 -6.55 18.08
C ASP A 402 6.72 -7.63 18.84
N GLN A 403 6.38 -7.38 20.11
CA GLN A 403 5.60 -8.30 20.91
C GLN A 403 4.20 -8.51 20.31
N VAL A 404 3.55 -7.45 19.82
CA VAL A 404 2.24 -7.53 19.14
C VAL A 404 2.33 -8.38 17.86
N CYS A 405 3.38 -8.18 17.05
CA CYS A 405 3.50 -8.79 15.73
C CYS A 405 4.04 -10.23 15.77
N PHE A 406 4.93 -10.54 16.71
CA PHE A 406 5.69 -11.79 16.73
C PHE A 406 5.55 -12.58 18.03
N GLY A 407 5.02 -11.98 19.09
CA GLY A 407 4.92 -12.60 20.41
C GLY A 407 6.20 -12.65 21.22
N GLU A 408 7.30 -12.16 20.65
CA GLU A 408 8.61 -12.10 21.26
C GLU A 408 9.40 -10.96 20.61
N VAL A 409 10.33 -10.39 21.37
CA VAL A 409 11.15 -9.25 20.97
C VAL A 409 12.60 -9.69 20.79
N SER A 410 13.32 -9.18 19.80
CA SER A 410 14.75 -9.48 19.70
C SER A 410 15.48 -9.06 20.98
N LYS A 411 16.50 -9.81 21.41
CA LYS A 411 17.25 -9.45 22.63
C LYS A 411 17.87 -8.07 22.55
N GLU A 412 18.33 -7.67 21.36
CA GLU A 412 18.92 -6.36 21.15
C GLU A 412 17.89 -5.24 21.43
N ILE A 413 16.69 -5.34 20.85
CA ILE A 413 15.62 -4.36 21.08
C ILE A 413 15.16 -4.42 22.53
N PHE A 414 15.00 -5.61 23.11
CA PHE A 414 14.60 -5.79 24.50
C PHE A 414 15.58 -5.14 25.47
N ASN A 415 16.88 -5.39 25.32
CA ASN A 415 17.91 -4.82 26.19
C ASN A 415 17.99 -3.31 26.04
N LYS A 416 17.82 -2.76 24.82
CA LYS A 416 17.80 -1.31 24.61
C LYS A 416 16.53 -0.65 25.15
N ALA A 417 15.39 -1.35 25.11
CA ALA A 417 14.13 -0.89 25.70
C ALA A 417 14.13 -0.95 27.23
N PHE A 418 14.84 -1.92 27.82
CA PHE A 418 14.84 -2.21 29.26
C PHE A 418 16.27 -2.45 29.80
N PRO A 419 17.18 -1.46 29.73
CA PRO A 419 18.61 -1.65 29.99
C PRO A 419 18.95 -2.14 31.40
N ASN A 420 18.08 -1.89 32.38
CA ASN A 420 18.29 -2.24 33.79
C ASN A 420 17.41 -3.41 34.27
N SER A 421 16.77 -4.14 33.36
CA SER A 421 15.89 -5.25 33.71
C SER A 421 16.69 -6.50 34.10
N ARG A 422 16.56 -6.94 35.36
CA ARG A 422 16.93 -8.30 35.78
C ARG A 422 15.84 -9.35 35.49
N LYS A 423 14.63 -8.91 35.08
CA LYS A 423 13.48 -9.77 34.82
C LYS A 423 13.52 -10.28 33.37
N SER A 424 13.16 -11.55 33.20
CA SER A 424 13.03 -12.19 31.88
C SER A 424 11.76 -11.78 31.13
N VAL A 425 10.83 -11.07 31.79
CA VAL A 425 9.61 -10.52 31.20
C VAL A 425 9.42 -9.11 31.76
N GLN A 426 9.13 -8.17 30.86
CA GLN A 426 8.79 -6.78 31.20
C GLN A 426 7.37 -6.45 30.78
N TYR A 427 6.87 -5.27 31.11
CA TYR A 427 5.54 -4.83 30.70
C TYR A 427 5.62 -3.50 29.98
N ALA A 428 4.92 -3.38 28.85
CA ALA A 428 4.72 -2.12 28.14
C ALA A 428 3.24 -2.00 27.79
N PHE A 429 2.60 -0.88 28.17
CA PHE A 429 1.17 -0.61 27.97
C PHE A 429 0.26 -1.80 28.34
N GLY A 430 0.56 -2.45 29.48
CA GLY A 430 -0.19 -3.60 29.98
C GLY A 430 0.05 -4.94 29.26
N LEU A 431 0.93 -4.99 28.26
CA LEU A 431 1.30 -6.21 27.54
C LEU A 431 2.63 -6.77 28.09
N PRO A 432 2.73 -8.08 28.41
CA PRO A 432 3.98 -8.70 28.80
C PRO A 432 4.92 -8.82 27.59
N ILE A 433 6.08 -8.19 27.69
CA ILE A 433 7.15 -8.16 26.70
C ILE A 433 8.17 -9.23 27.03
N LYS A 434 8.39 -10.16 26.09
CA LYS A 434 9.27 -11.31 26.26
C LYS A 434 10.43 -11.26 25.28
N PRO A 435 11.70 -11.34 25.73
CA PRO A 435 12.82 -11.47 24.82
C PRO A 435 12.80 -12.84 24.16
N ARG A 436 13.19 -12.89 22.89
CA ARG A 436 13.46 -14.12 22.14
C ARG A 436 14.63 -14.83 22.81
N MET A 437 14.32 -15.94 23.47
CA MET A 437 15.33 -16.78 24.14
C MET A 437 16.18 -17.54 23.12
N THR A 438 17.48 -17.65 23.39
CA THR A 438 18.34 -18.56 22.62
C THR A 438 17.99 -20.02 22.95
N PRO A 439 18.32 -20.99 22.09
CA PRO A 439 18.15 -22.40 22.40
C PRO A 439 18.80 -22.82 23.72
N GLN A 440 19.98 -22.26 24.03
CA GLN A 440 20.70 -22.50 25.30
C GLN A 440 19.94 -21.97 26.52
N GLU A 441 19.28 -20.82 26.43
CA GLU A 441 18.45 -20.29 27.52
C GLU A 441 17.14 -21.04 27.69
N LYS A 442 16.54 -21.54 26.60
CA LYS A 442 15.38 -22.43 26.69
C LYS A 442 15.73 -23.72 27.44
N ILE A 443 16.92 -24.27 27.19
CA ILE A 443 17.46 -25.42 27.91
C ILE A 443 17.72 -25.04 29.38
N SER A 444 18.37 -23.89 29.64
CA SER A 444 18.67 -23.41 31.00
C SER A 444 17.40 -23.19 31.85
N ASN A 445 16.36 -22.56 31.28
CA ASN A 445 15.08 -22.36 31.96
C ASN A 445 14.29 -23.65 32.18
N GLN A 446 14.42 -24.64 31.29
CA GLN A 446 13.86 -25.97 31.52
C GLN A 446 14.64 -26.72 32.61
N SER A 447 15.97 -26.63 32.61
CA SER A 447 16.83 -27.26 33.61
C SER A 447 16.71 -26.61 34.99
N SER A 448 16.40 -25.31 35.11
CA SER A 448 16.19 -24.66 36.41
C SER A 448 14.88 -25.09 37.07
N GLY A 449 13.82 -25.32 36.29
CA GLY A 449 12.57 -25.92 36.77
C GLY A 449 12.77 -27.38 37.23
N ILE A 450 13.58 -28.15 36.49
CA ILE A 450 13.96 -29.51 36.84
C ILE A 450 14.87 -29.53 38.07
N LEU A 451 15.87 -28.64 38.18
CA LEU A 451 16.74 -28.54 39.36
C LEU A 451 15.95 -28.14 40.60
N LYS A 452 14.98 -27.23 40.48
CA LYS A 452 14.14 -26.80 41.60
C LYS A 452 13.19 -27.90 42.06
N PHE A 453 12.61 -28.64 41.12
CA PHE A 453 11.83 -29.84 41.42
C PHE A 453 12.70 -30.92 42.09
N ILE A 454 13.92 -31.16 41.60
CA ILE A 454 14.87 -32.16 42.13
C ILE A 454 15.42 -31.75 43.52
N LEU A 455 15.68 -30.47 43.76
CA LEU A 455 16.11 -29.96 45.08
C LEU A 455 14.98 -30.00 46.11
N GLU A 456 13.73 -29.84 45.69
CA GLU A 456 12.55 -29.94 46.55
C GLU A 456 12.10 -31.40 46.77
N THR A 457 12.45 -32.34 45.88
CA THR A 457 12.21 -33.79 46.05
C THR A 457 13.48 -34.58 46.38
N ASN A 458 13.83 -34.53 47.67
CA ASN A 458 14.58 -35.57 48.39
C ASN A 458 16.05 -35.82 47.97
N ILE A 459 16.97 -35.23 48.72
CA ILE A 459 18.45 -35.32 48.59
C ILE A 459 18.97 -36.77 48.48
N GLY A 460 18.27 -37.74 49.08
CA GLY A 460 18.63 -39.16 49.04
C GLY A 460 18.61 -39.77 47.63
N ILE A 461 17.73 -39.32 46.73
CA ILE A 461 17.63 -39.86 45.37
C ILE A 461 18.82 -39.39 44.51
N PHE A 462 19.34 -38.18 44.78
CA PHE A 462 20.47 -37.61 44.06
C PHE A 462 21.79 -38.33 44.36
N GLY A 463 21.98 -38.79 45.61
CA GLY A 463 23.12 -39.64 45.98
C GLY A 463 23.12 -40.97 45.23
N VAL A 464 21.95 -41.59 45.07
CA VAL A 464 21.80 -42.85 44.34
C VAL A 464 22.07 -42.68 42.85
N ILE A 465 21.60 -41.59 42.23
CA ILE A 465 21.83 -41.32 40.80
C ILE A 465 23.31 -41.02 40.51
N ILE A 466 24.01 -40.31 41.40
CA ILE A 466 25.46 -40.06 41.24
C ILE A 466 26.25 -41.36 41.41
N ILE A 467 25.88 -42.23 42.36
CA ILE A 467 26.51 -43.54 42.54
C ILE A 467 26.26 -44.44 41.31
N ILE A 468 25.06 -44.40 40.72
CA ILE A 468 24.72 -45.12 39.49
C ILE A 468 25.51 -44.55 38.29
N LEU A 469 25.66 -43.23 38.18
CA LEU A 469 26.43 -42.60 37.08
C LEU A 469 27.94 -42.82 37.21
N LEU A 470 28.47 -42.91 38.44
CA LEU A 470 29.88 -43.22 38.68
C LEU A 470 30.18 -44.72 38.48
N SER A 471 29.24 -45.61 38.81
CA SER A 471 29.38 -47.06 38.55
C SER A 471 29.17 -47.45 37.08
N LEU A 472 28.44 -46.65 36.30
CA LEU A 472 28.30 -46.81 34.85
C LEU A 472 29.49 -46.23 34.05
N GLY A 473 30.46 -45.57 34.70
CA GLY A 473 31.67 -45.01 34.07
C GLY A 473 32.78 -46.03 33.77
N TYR A 474 32.66 -47.27 34.25
CA TYR A 474 33.66 -48.33 34.10
C TYR A 474 33.07 -49.63 33.52
N GLY A 475 32.22 -49.51 32.50
CA GLY A 475 31.73 -50.70 31.82
C GLY A 475 30.90 -50.38 30.59
N VAL A 476 31.37 -50.88 29.45
CA VAL A 476 30.63 -51.00 28.19
C VAL A 476 30.65 -49.76 27.29
N ASN A 477 31.78 -49.63 26.62
CA ASN A 477 31.92 -49.01 25.32
C ASN A 477 31.51 -50.05 24.24
N TYR A 478 30.22 -50.32 24.05
CA TYR A 478 29.64 -50.91 22.83
C TYR A 478 28.09 -50.94 22.95
N THR A 479 27.36 -50.73 21.86
CA THR A 479 25.88 -50.82 21.74
C THR A 479 24.99 -49.60 22.10
N TYR A 480 25.43 -48.37 21.80
CA TYR A 480 24.52 -47.19 21.83
C TYR A 480 23.77 -46.91 20.53
N THR A 481 23.81 -47.81 19.54
CA THR A 481 23.25 -47.56 18.19
C THR A 481 21.91 -48.23 17.89
N THR A 482 21.24 -48.90 18.83
CA THR A 482 20.03 -49.69 18.51
C THR A 482 18.76 -49.39 19.33
N LEU A 483 18.76 -48.49 20.30
CA LEU A 483 17.61 -48.30 21.21
C LEU A 483 16.99 -46.87 21.26
N LEU A 484 17.07 -46.09 20.18
CA LEU A 484 16.30 -44.84 20.03
C LEU A 484 15.55 -44.78 18.69
N LYS A 485 14.76 -45.82 18.42
CA LYS A 485 13.91 -45.90 17.22
C LYS A 485 12.52 -46.45 17.51
N LYS A 486 11.76 -45.83 18.44
CA LYS A 486 10.29 -45.75 18.39
C LYS A 486 9.72 -44.99 19.61
N SER A 487 9.40 -43.72 19.41
CA SER A 487 8.07 -43.21 19.75
C SER A 487 7.84 -41.91 18.97
N THR A 488 6.75 -41.88 18.20
CA THR A 488 6.25 -40.73 17.44
C THR A 488 4.79 -40.62 17.87
N TYR A 489 4.31 -39.51 18.44
CA TYR A 489 3.55 -38.40 17.84
C TYR A 489 2.90 -37.67 19.06
N GLN A 490 2.54 -36.37 19.13
CA GLN A 490 2.16 -35.35 18.14
C GLN A 490 2.09 -33.95 18.79
N SER A 491 2.09 -32.91 17.93
CA SER A 491 1.41 -31.59 18.04
C SER A 491 2.12 -30.48 18.87
N SER A 492 2.34 -29.23 18.40
CA SER A 492 1.90 -28.48 17.21
C SER A 492 2.68 -27.15 17.03
N GLN A 493 2.84 -26.75 15.76
CA GLN A 493 3.13 -25.41 15.20
C GLN A 493 4.47 -24.73 15.56
N SER A 494 5.48 -24.91 14.71
CA SER A 494 6.69 -24.09 14.66
C SER A 494 7.00 -23.69 13.22
N SER A 495 7.52 -22.48 13.02
CA SER A 495 8.07 -22.02 11.74
C SER A 495 9.04 -23.07 11.16
N TYR A 496 8.90 -23.34 9.86
CA TYR A 496 9.74 -24.32 9.18
C TYR A 496 11.18 -23.79 9.16
N LYS A 497 12.06 -24.36 9.97
CA LYS A 497 13.50 -24.06 9.91
C LYS A 497 14.27 -25.33 9.59
N MET A 498 15.06 -25.28 8.52
CA MET A 498 15.90 -26.39 8.07
C MET A 498 16.95 -26.73 9.14
N THR A 499 17.19 -28.02 9.40
CA THR A 499 18.25 -28.42 10.35
C THR A 499 19.64 -28.19 9.75
N LYS A 500 20.66 -27.94 10.60
CA LYS A 500 22.07 -27.75 10.17
C LYS A 500 22.57 -28.94 9.34
N LYS A 501 22.17 -30.17 9.69
CA LYS A 501 22.52 -31.40 8.97
C LYS A 501 21.89 -31.45 7.57
N GLN A 502 20.61 -31.07 7.45
CA GLN A 502 19.94 -30.99 6.15
C GLN A 502 20.59 -29.91 5.28
N LYS A 503 20.86 -28.72 5.84
CA LYS A 503 21.48 -27.60 5.15
C LYS A 503 22.86 -27.96 4.59
N ASN A 504 23.73 -28.54 5.40
CA ASN A 504 25.06 -28.99 4.96
C ASN A 504 24.98 -30.05 3.85
N ARG A 505 24.05 -31.01 3.96
CA ARG A 505 23.85 -32.02 2.91
C ARG A 505 23.40 -31.39 1.59
N ALA A 506 22.47 -30.44 1.66
CA ALA A 506 21.97 -29.75 0.48
C ALA A 506 23.02 -28.84 -0.18
N LEU A 507 23.91 -28.23 0.60
CA LEU A 507 25.05 -27.47 0.09
C LEU A 507 26.06 -28.36 -0.65
N ASN A 508 26.36 -29.56 -0.11
CA ASN A 508 27.24 -30.51 -0.78
C ASN A 508 26.63 -31.04 -2.10
N ASP A 509 25.31 -31.28 -2.09
CA ASP A 509 24.56 -31.76 -3.25
C ASP A 509 24.11 -30.62 -4.20
N PHE A 510 24.57 -29.38 -4.00
CA PHE A 510 24.07 -28.21 -4.73
C PHE A 510 24.30 -28.28 -6.24
N HIS A 511 25.37 -28.96 -6.67
CA HIS A 511 25.66 -29.20 -8.09
C HIS A 511 24.52 -29.97 -8.78
N ILE A 512 23.87 -30.91 -8.08
CA ILE A 512 22.72 -31.69 -8.58
C ILE A 512 21.50 -30.79 -8.77
N THR A 513 21.26 -29.90 -7.81
CA THR A 513 20.19 -28.89 -7.88
C THR A 513 20.40 -27.97 -9.07
N SER A 514 21.62 -27.47 -9.26
CA SER A 514 21.99 -26.59 -10.36
C SER A 514 21.73 -27.24 -11.73
N GLN A 515 22.21 -28.48 -11.92
CA GLN A 515 21.95 -29.26 -13.14
C GLN A 515 20.46 -29.49 -13.39
N SER A 516 19.69 -29.76 -12.33
CA SER A 516 18.25 -29.99 -12.46
C SER A 516 17.50 -28.72 -12.90
N ILE A 517 17.87 -27.55 -12.38
CA ILE A 517 17.31 -26.26 -12.81
C ILE A 517 17.68 -25.96 -14.26
N GLN A 518 18.93 -26.23 -14.65
CA GLN A 518 19.39 -26.05 -16.04
C GLN A 518 18.53 -26.84 -17.03
N ILE A 519 18.18 -28.07 -16.69
CA ILE A 519 17.33 -28.90 -17.57
C ILE A 519 15.92 -28.32 -17.66
N ILE A 520 15.36 -27.79 -16.56
CA ILE A 520 14.07 -27.09 -16.61
C ILE A 520 14.14 -25.90 -17.58
N VAL A 521 15.20 -25.08 -17.49
CA VAL A 521 15.38 -23.92 -18.39
C VAL A 521 15.44 -24.36 -19.85
N GLN A 522 16.26 -25.36 -20.16
CA GLN A 522 16.40 -25.88 -21.52
C GLN A 522 15.10 -26.46 -22.06
N ASP A 523 14.35 -27.18 -21.22
CA ASP A 523 13.06 -27.76 -21.60
C ASP A 523 12.02 -26.68 -21.89
N MET A 524 12.00 -25.57 -21.13
CA MET A 524 11.05 -24.47 -21.35
C MET A 524 11.38 -23.67 -22.62
N VAL A 525 12.65 -23.41 -22.90
CA VAL A 525 13.07 -22.67 -24.11
C VAL A 525 12.80 -23.48 -25.38
N LYS A 526 12.87 -24.81 -25.29
CA LYS A 526 12.55 -25.72 -26.40
C LYS A 526 11.06 -26.07 -26.48
N ASP A 527 10.23 -25.61 -25.56
CA ASP A 527 8.80 -25.91 -25.55
C ASP A 527 8.08 -25.16 -26.68
N ASP A 528 7.43 -25.89 -27.59
CA ASP A 528 6.83 -25.32 -28.81
C ASP A 528 5.78 -24.24 -28.52
N GLN A 529 5.09 -24.30 -27.38
CA GLN A 529 4.09 -23.30 -26.99
C GLN A 529 4.71 -22.01 -26.43
N LEU A 530 5.94 -22.08 -25.90
CA LEU A 530 6.62 -20.95 -25.28
C LEU A 530 7.66 -20.30 -26.20
N LYS A 531 8.34 -21.10 -27.03
CA LYS A 531 9.47 -20.67 -27.86
C LYS A 531 9.16 -19.44 -28.71
N THR A 532 8.03 -19.45 -29.41
CA THR A 532 7.62 -18.33 -30.28
C THR A 532 7.42 -17.05 -29.47
N ASN A 533 6.72 -17.13 -28.34
CA ASN A 533 6.42 -15.97 -27.49
C ASN A 533 7.64 -15.43 -26.76
N LEU A 534 8.55 -16.30 -26.30
CA LEU A 534 9.80 -15.89 -25.65
C LEU A 534 10.70 -15.09 -26.59
N VAL A 535 10.78 -15.54 -27.86
CA VAL A 535 11.54 -14.86 -28.93
C VAL A 535 10.83 -13.59 -29.40
N GLU A 536 9.50 -13.59 -29.49
CA GLU A 536 8.73 -12.39 -29.85
C GLU A 536 8.80 -11.31 -28.78
N ASN A 537 8.77 -11.68 -27.50
CA ASN A 537 8.95 -10.75 -26.38
C ASN A 537 10.35 -10.12 -26.39
N GLU A 538 11.39 -10.92 -26.68
CA GLU A 538 12.75 -10.40 -26.89
C GLU A 538 12.78 -9.38 -28.04
N LYS A 539 12.17 -9.69 -29.19
CA LYS A 539 12.08 -8.78 -30.34
C LYS A 539 11.32 -7.49 -30.05
N LYS A 540 10.17 -7.54 -29.38
CA LYS A 540 9.37 -6.36 -28.98
C LYS A 540 10.16 -5.41 -28.08
N ILE A 541 10.95 -5.96 -27.16
CA ILE A 541 11.83 -5.17 -26.28
C ILE A 541 12.94 -4.50 -27.11
N LEU A 542 13.52 -5.20 -28.09
CA LEU A 542 14.51 -4.65 -29.03
C LEU A 542 13.94 -3.57 -29.96
N GLU A 543 12.71 -3.72 -30.47
CA GLU A 543 12.04 -2.73 -31.31
C GLU A 543 11.67 -1.46 -30.55
N ASN A 544 11.13 -1.60 -29.33
CA ASN A 544 10.84 -0.46 -28.45
C ASN A 544 12.10 0.35 -28.09
N GLN A 545 13.28 -0.28 -28.06
CA GLN A 545 14.57 0.37 -27.82
C GLN A 545 15.13 1.11 -29.04
N LYS A 546 14.82 0.65 -30.26
CA LYS A 546 15.17 1.39 -31.48
C LYS A 546 14.39 2.70 -31.60
N ASN A 547 13.18 2.75 -31.07
CA ASN A 547 12.31 3.93 -31.15
C ASN A 547 12.59 4.98 -30.05
N PHE A 548 13.29 4.63 -28.95
CA PHE A 548 13.62 5.55 -27.84
C PHE A 548 14.97 5.22 -27.18
N PRO A 549 16.06 5.98 -27.45
CA PRO A 549 17.40 5.69 -26.93
C PRO A 549 17.66 6.36 -25.57
N THR A 550 17.02 5.90 -24.50
CA THR A 550 17.38 6.31 -23.13
C THR A 550 17.71 5.10 -22.26
N LYS A 551 19.03 4.88 -22.07
CA LYS A 551 19.72 3.85 -21.27
C LYS A 551 19.33 2.39 -21.61
N PRO A 552 20.25 1.55 -22.13
CA PRO A 552 19.90 0.23 -22.65
C PRO A 552 19.52 -0.73 -21.51
N LYS A 553 18.25 -1.13 -21.42
CA LYS A 553 17.89 -2.38 -20.73
C LYS A 553 18.26 -3.52 -21.66
N GLN A 554 19.27 -4.34 -21.35
CA GLN A 554 19.53 -5.51 -22.22
C GLN A 554 18.26 -6.39 -22.30
N PRO A 555 17.77 -6.72 -23.51
CA PRO A 555 16.67 -7.67 -23.65
C PRO A 555 17.09 -9.01 -23.04
N HIS A 556 16.24 -9.58 -22.20
CA HIS A 556 16.50 -10.88 -21.59
C HIS A 556 16.35 -11.97 -22.64
N LYS A 557 17.40 -12.78 -22.83
CA LYS A 557 17.33 -13.96 -23.71
C LYS A 557 16.26 -14.92 -23.19
N PRO A 558 15.72 -15.83 -24.03
CA PRO A 558 14.70 -16.79 -23.61
C PRO A 558 15.07 -17.55 -22.33
N GLU A 559 16.33 -17.94 -22.18
CA GLU A 559 16.84 -18.63 -20.98
C GLU A 559 16.76 -17.75 -19.72
N ASP A 560 17.06 -16.46 -19.84
CA ASP A 560 17.02 -15.48 -18.75
C ASP A 560 15.57 -15.25 -18.28
N GLN A 561 14.63 -15.18 -19.23
CA GLN A 561 13.20 -15.04 -18.94
C GLN A 561 12.68 -16.22 -18.11
N VAL A 562 13.07 -17.45 -18.46
CA VAL A 562 12.70 -18.66 -17.70
C VAL A 562 13.35 -18.67 -16.31
N ALA A 563 14.63 -18.30 -16.21
CA ALA A 563 15.36 -18.28 -14.94
C ALA A 563 14.78 -17.26 -13.94
N ILE A 564 14.31 -16.10 -14.42
CA ILE A 564 13.62 -15.10 -13.60
C ILE A 564 12.33 -15.68 -13.00
N VAL A 565 11.53 -16.39 -13.80
CA VAL A 565 10.30 -17.04 -13.31
C VAL A 565 10.59 -18.11 -12.27
N ILE A 566 11.63 -18.92 -12.45
CA ILE A 566 12.06 -19.90 -11.44
C ILE A 566 12.43 -19.20 -10.13
N LYS A 567 13.13 -18.06 -10.18
CA LYS A 567 13.48 -17.25 -9.01
C LYS A 567 12.26 -16.68 -8.29
N GLU A 568 11.26 -16.21 -9.04
CA GLU A 568 9.99 -15.71 -8.50
C GLU A 568 9.21 -16.81 -7.77
N ILE A 569 9.08 -17.99 -8.39
CA ILE A 569 8.38 -19.14 -7.80
C ILE A 569 9.06 -19.61 -6.51
N LEU A 570 10.39 -19.60 -6.48
CA LEU A 570 11.18 -19.95 -5.30
C LEU A 570 11.28 -18.81 -4.27
N ILE A 571 10.71 -17.63 -4.54
CA ILE A 571 10.69 -16.46 -3.65
C ILE A 571 12.10 -16.09 -3.14
N VAL A 572 13.09 -16.05 -4.04
CA VAL A 572 14.45 -15.61 -3.69
C VAL A 572 14.51 -14.08 -3.82
N SER A 573 13.95 -13.36 -2.86
CA SER A 573 13.71 -11.91 -2.92
C SER A 573 14.92 -11.01 -2.56
N HIS A 574 16.16 -11.52 -2.54
CA HIS A 574 17.34 -10.78 -2.06
C HIS A 574 18.55 -10.71 -3.00
N LEU A 575 18.36 -10.77 -4.32
CA LEU A 575 19.46 -10.60 -5.29
C LEU A 575 19.09 -9.52 -6.31
N GLN A 576 19.68 -8.33 -6.16
CA GLN A 576 19.62 -7.21 -7.12
C GLN A 576 20.62 -7.43 -8.27
N TYR A 577 20.22 -7.05 -9.49
CA TYR A 577 21.09 -6.98 -10.67
C TYR A 577 22.05 -5.80 -10.55
N ALA A 578 23.33 -5.99 -10.90
CA ALA A 578 24.27 -4.90 -11.14
C ALA A 578 24.77 -4.98 -12.60
N ASP A 579 24.73 -3.84 -13.30
CA ASP A 579 25.29 -3.66 -14.65
C ASP A 579 26.83 -3.84 -14.61
N VAL A 580 27.40 -4.62 -15.53
CA VAL A 580 28.85 -4.61 -15.80
C VAL A 580 29.12 -4.71 -17.31
N LYS A 581 30.08 -3.87 -17.73
CA LYS A 581 30.59 -3.62 -19.10
C LYS A 581 31.28 -4.84 -19.73
N GLU A 582 31.34 -4.84 -21.07
CA GLU A 582 32.02 -5.79 -21.95
C GLU A 582 33.53 -5.92 -21.68
N SER A 583 34.05 -7.15 -21.79
CA SER A 583 35.19 -7.43 -22.68
C SER A 583 35.35 -8.93 -23.04
N ASP A 584 35.51 -9.11 -24.35
CA ASP A 584 36.33 -10.03 -25.15
C ASP A 584 36.17 -11.57 -25.21
N ASN A 585 36.17 -11.98 -26.48
CA ASN A 585 36.16 -13.32 -27.08
C ASN A 585 37.43 -14.12 -26.81
N THR A 586 37.31 -15.43 -26.52
CA THR A 586 38.01 -16.49 -27.28
C THR A 586 37.56 -17.92 -26.93
N ALA A 587 37.62 -18.77 -27.96
CA ALA A 587 37.73 -20.24 -27.97
C ALA A 587 36.48 -21.11 -27.66
N VAL A 588 36.17 -21.91 -28.69
CA VAL A 588 35.00 -22.76 -28.92
C VAL A 588 35.13 -24.10 -28.18
N SER A 589 33.98 -24.66 -27.80
CA SER A 589 33.72 -25.92 -27.05
C SER A 589 33.56 -25.84 -25.52
N ASN A 590 33.96 -24.74 -24.86
CA ASN A 590 33.58 -24.44 -23.46
C ASN A 590 32.42 -23.42 -23.34
N GLY A 591 31.89 -22.96 -24.49
CA GLY A 591 30.98 -21.81 -24.59
C GLY A 591 29.55 -22.02 -24.07
N LEU A 592 29.08 -23.26 -23.89
CA LEU A 592 27.73 -23.51 -23.37
C LEU A 592 27.72 -23.51 -21.83
N ILE A 593 28.77 -24.06 -21.21
CA ILE A 593 28.94 -24.09 -19.75
C ILE A 593 29.27 -22.68 -19.25
N SER A 594 30.17 -21.92 -19.92
CA SER A 594 30.47 -20.53 -19.53
C SER A 594 29.28 -19.58 -19.70
N ARG A 595 28.44 -19.77 -20.73
CA ARG A 595 27.21 -18.98 -20.91
C ARG A 595 26.15 -19.29 -19.85
N LEU A 596 26.00 -20.55 -19.44
CA LEU A 596 25.04 -20.95 -18.39
C LEU A 596 25.52 -20.64 -16.97
N VAL A 597 26.82 -20.75 -16.73
CA VAL A 597 27.49 -20.24 -15.53
C VAL A 597 27.33 -18.72 -15.46
N GLY A 598 27.42 -18.00 -16.58
CA GLY A 598 27.03 -16.59 -16.71
C GLY A 598 25.54 -16.27 -16.44
N VAL A 599 24.60 -17.15 -16.83
CA VAL A 599 23.16 -16.98 -16.54
C VAL A 599 22.86 -17.21 -15.06
N LEU A 600 23.44 -18.24 -14.46
CA LEU A 600 23.36 -18.47 -13.01
C LEU A 600 24.12 -17.39 -12.24
N GLU A 601 25.23 -16.85 -12.73
CA GLU A 601 25.97 -15.72 -12.16
C GLU A 601 25.19 -14.41 -12.21
N LYS A 602 24.45 -14.13 -13.30
CA LYS A 602 23.55 -12.97 -13.41
C LYS A 602 22.37 -13.08 -12.46
N VAL A 603 21.85 -14.29 -12.23
CA VAL A 603 20.74 -14.56 -11.30
C VAL A 603 21.20 -14.62 -9.84
N THR A 604 22.44 -15.09 -9.57
CA THR A 604 23.04 -15.28 -8.23
C THR A 604 24.05 -14.20 -7.82
N GLY A 605 24.36 -13.25 -8.71
CA GLY A 605 25.08 -11.99 -8.48
C GLY A 605 26.58 -12.09 -8.18
N LYS A 606 27.45 -12.61 -9.07
CA LYS A 606 28.91 -12.30 -9.04
C LYS A 606 29.63 -12.43 -10.39
N THR A 607 30.57 -11.51 -10.61
CA THR A 607 31.66 -11.49 -11.61
C THR A 607 32.78 -12.48 -11.26
N TYR A 608 33.42 -13.09 -12.27
CA TYR A 608 34.76 -13.68 -12.12
C TYR A 608 35.81 -12.67 -12.58
N CYS A 609 36.65 -12.22 -11.64
CA CYS A 609 37.90 -11.57 -11.98
C CYS A 609 38.88 -12.67 -12.44
N VAL A 610 39.32 -12.56 -13.69
CA VAL A 610 40.62 -13.08 -14.09
C VAL A 610 41.68 -12.21 -13.41
N LEU A 611 42.52 -12.87 -12.61
CA LEU A 611 43.80 -12.43 -12.02
C LEU A 611 43.80 -11.46 -10.81
N HIS A 612 44.37 -12.01 -9.72
CA HIS A 612 45.03 -11.41 -8.55
C HIS A 612 44.25 -10.50 -7.57
N SER A 613 43.79 -11.13 -6.47
CA SER A 613 43.90 -10.76 -5.03
C SER A 613 42.61 -11.10 -4.26
N ASP A 614 42.77 -11.83 -3.15
CA ASP A 614 41.76 -12.26 -2.14
C ASP A 614 40.79 -13.42 -2.45
N GLN A 615 41.29 -14.66 -2.39
CA GLN A 615 40.51 -15.91 -2.51
C GLN A 615 39.50 -16.17 -1.37
N GLU A 616 39.78 -15.74 -0.13
CA GLU A 616 38.99 -16.13 1.05
C GLU A 616 37.63 -15.42 1.14
N LYS A 617 37.58 -14.17 0.67
CA LYS A 617 36.36 -13.35 0.58
C LYS A 617 35.41 -13.84 -0.52
N CYS A 618 35.96 -14.47 -1.57
CA CYS A 618 35.19 -15.03 -2.67
C CYS A 618 34.46 -16.32 -2.28
N ASN A 619 35.12 -17.22 -1.57
CA ASN A 619 34.55 -18.50 -1.11
C ASN A 619 33.40 -18.30 -0.11
N ASN A 620 33.51 -17.32 0.79
CA ASN A 620 32.46 -17.02 1.77
C ASN A 620 31.17 -16.48 1.12
N LEU A 621 31.29 -15.64 0.10
CA LEU A 621 30.14 -15.06 -0.60
C LEU A 621 29.46 -16.06 -1.56
N GLU A 622 30.20 -17.04 -2.07
CA GLU A 622 29.62 -18.16 -2.83
C GLU A 622 28.79 -19.09 -1.93
N LYS A 623 29.30 -19.40 -0.73
CA LYS A 623 28.61 -20.21 0.27
C LYS A 623 27.30 -19.56 0.73
N GLU A 624 27.32 -18.26 1.06
CA GLU A 624 26.12 -17.53 1.50
C GLU A 624 24.98 -17.57 0.46
N LYS A 625 25.31 -17.53 -0.84
CA LYS A 625 24.32 -17.61 -1.92
C LYS A 625 23.76 -19.01 -2.09
N LYS A 626 24.61 -20.04 -2.05
CA LYS A 626 24.17 -21.44 -2.07
C LYS A 626 23.23 -21.71 -0.89
N GLU A 627 23.51 -21.13 0.27
CA GLU A 627 22.64 -21.22 1.45
C GLU A 627 21.25 -20.62 1.21
N LYS A 628 21.17 -19.43 0.60
CA LYS A 628 19.87 -18.79 0.25
C LYS A 628 19.04 -19.65 -0.71
N TRP A 629 19.67 -20.26 -1.71
CA TRP A 629 18.99 -21.17 -2.63
C TRP A 629 18.50 -22.45 -1.96
N VAL A 630 19.34 -23.06 -1.13
CA VAL A 630 18.99 -24.26 -0.35
C VAL A 630 17.79 -23.99 0.56
N GLU A 631 17.76 -22.83 1.22
CA GLU A 631 16.65 -22.42 2.09
C GLU A 631 15.37 -22.16 1.29
N ALA A 632 15.46 -21.45 0.16
CA ALA A 632 14.32 -21.19 -0.72
C ALA A 632 13.69 -22.48 -1.27
N ILE A 633 14.50 -23.44 -1.69
CA ILE A 633 14.03 -24.74 -2.19
C ILE A 633 13.39 -25.55 -1.06
N TYR A 634 13.96 -25.50 0.15
CA TYR A 634 13.39 -26.16 1.31
C TYR A 634 12.01 -25.58 1.69
N GLU A 635 11.87 -24.25 1.67
CA GLU A 635 10.59 -23.58 1.91
C GLU A 635 9.56 -23.90 0.82
N TYR A 636 9.98 -23.90 -0.44
CA TYR A 636 9.14 -24.32 -1.57
C TYR A 636 8.62 -25.75 -1.37
N GLN A 637 9.52 -26.70 -1.03
CA GLN A 637 9.15 -28.09 -0.76
C GLN A 637 8.16 -28.21 0.41
N LYS A 638 8.36 -27.46 1.49
CA LYS A 638 7.46 -27.44 2.65
C LYS A 638 6.09 -26.87 2.31
N LYS A 639 6.03 -25.72 1.62
CA LYS A 639 4.80 -25.07 1.19
C LYS A 639 3.96 -25.98 0.29
N ARG A 640 4.63 -26.74 -0.60
CA ARG A 640 4.00 -27.69 -1.51
C ARG A 640 3.79 -29.09 -0.91
N LYS A 641 4.08 -29.28 0.39
CA LYS A 641 3.97 -30.57 1.11
C LYS A 641 4.76 -31.71 0.43
N ILE A 642 5.87 -31.37 -0.24
CA ILE A 642 6.75 -32.30 -0.94
C ILE A 642 7.70 -32.97 0.07
N ASN A 643 7.78 -34.31 0.02
CA ASN A 643 8.64 -35.10 0.89
C ASN A 643 9.63 -35.96 0.08
N PRO A 644 10.94 -35.94 0.43
CA PRO A 644 11.53 -35.20 1.54
C PRO A 644 11.73 -33.71 1.22
N ALA A 645 11.39 -32.82 2.17
CA ALA A 645 11.84 -31.44 2.14
C ALA A 645 13.30 -31.39 2.62
N ASN A 646 14.22 -31.28 1.67
CA ASN A 646 15.66 -31.40 1.89
C ASN A 646 16.48 -30.29 1.22
N GLY A 647 15.85 -29.32 0.55
CA GLY A 647 16.53 -28.23 -0.15
C GLY A 647 17.27 -28.64 -1.42
N ILE A 648 17.00 -29.84 -1.95
CA ILE A 648 17.68 -30.41 -3.13
C ILE A 648 16.66 -30.69 -4.23
N ILE A 649 16.99 -30.34 -5.47
CA ILE A 649 16.20 -30.68 -6.66
C ILE A 649 16.95 -31.78 -7.42
N LYS A 650 16.24 -32.88 -7.76
CA LYS A 650 16.79 -33.98 -8.57
C LYS A 650 15.89 -34.24 -9.76
N ASN A 651 16.47 -34.23 -10.95
CA ASN A 651 15.80 -34.60 -12.20
C ASN A 651 15.78 -36.13 -12.43
N THR A 652 16.62 -36.89 -11.71
CA THR A 652 16.76 -38.35 -11.83
C THR A 652 16.72 -39.00 -10.45
N GLY A 653 16.07 -40.16 -10.34
CA GLY A 653 15.99 -40.90 -9.09
C GLY A 653 15.14 -42.17 -9.18
N LYS A 654 15.52 -43.20 -8.42
CA LYS A 654 14.85 -44.52 -8.39
C LYS A 654 13.40 -44.51 -7.87
N SER A 655 12.86 -43.37 -7.40
CA SER A 655 11.48 -43.26 -6.89
C SER A 655 10.80 -41.94 -7.27
N LYS A 656 9.49 -41.96 -7.53
CA LYS A 656 8.66 -40.77 -7.83
C LYS A 656 8.76 -39.67 -6.76
N LYS A 657 9.03 -40.05 -5.49
CA LYS A 657 9.22 -39.10 -4.38
C LYS A 657 10.45 -38.21 -4.57
N ASN A 658 11.51 -38.73 -5.20
CA ASN A 658 12.79 -38.02 -5.36
C ASN A 658 12.79 -36.97 -6.49
N ILE A 659 11.87 -37.08 -7.47
CA ILE A 659 11.77 -36.16 -8.63
C ILE A 659 10.58 -35.19 -8.47
N SER A 660 9.81 -35.32 -7.39
CA SER A 660 8.59 -34.53 -7.13
C SER A 660 8.84 -33.01 -7.15
N THR A 661 9.92 -32.54 -6.52
CA THR A 661 10.30 -31.11 -6.55
C THR A 661 10.63 -30.62 -7.96
N TYR A 662 11.35 -31.42 -8.75
CA TYR A 662 11.70 -31.08 -10.12
C TYR A 662 10.45 -30.99 -11.01
N ASN A 663 9.55 -31.97 -10.94
CA ASN A 663 8.32 -31.97 -11.74
C ASN A 663 7.36 -30.84 -11.36
N SER A 664 7.19 -30.58 -10.07
CA SER A 664 6.35 -29.48 -9.59
C SER A 664 6.89 -28.12 -10.03
N LEU A 665 8.20 -27.90 -9.86
CA LEU A 665 8.83 -26.65 -10.27
C LEU A 665 8.73 -26.47 -11.79
N LYS A 666 9.05 -27.49 -12.59
CA LYS A 666 8.94 -27.48 -14.05
C LYS A 666 7.52 -27.10 -14.51
N LYS A 667 6.50 -27.72 -13.93
CA LYS A 667 5.08 -27.45 -14.25
C LYS A 667 4.66 -26.02 -13.89
N GLU A 668 5.01 -25.56 -12.69
CA GLU A 668 4.66 -24.21 -12.24
C GLU A 668 5.38 -23.14 -13.06
N THR A 669 6.65 -23.37 -13.43
CA THR A 669 7.41 -22.48 -14.32
C THR A 669 6.72 -22.36 -15.68
N LYS A 670 6.30 -23.48 -16.30
CA LYS A 670 5.56 -23.44 -17.56
C LYS A 670 4.26 -22.63 -17.44
N GLN A 671 3.45 -22.90 -16.41
CA GLN A 671 2.17 -22.20 -16.22
C GLN A 671 2.36 -20.70 -15.99
N HIS A 672 3.35 -20.31 -15.19
CA HIS A 672 3.62 -18.91 -14.88
C HIS A 672 4.15 -18.15 -16.10
N LEU A 673 4.98 -18.79 -16.93
CA LEU A 673 5.41 -18.23 -18.22
C LEU A 673 4.25 -18.04 -19.19
N LEU A 674 3.37 -19.04 -19.32
CA LEU A 674 2.17 -18.92 -20.15
C LEU A 674 1.29 -17.76 -19.67
N ASN A 675 1.03 -17.64 -18.36
CA ASN A 675 0.23 -16.55 -17.82
C ASN A 675 0.85 -15.16 -18.08
N LYS A 676 2.18 -15.02 -17.96
CA LYS A 676 2.88 -13.75 -18.19
C LYS A 676 2.96 -13.36 -19.67
N LEU A 677 3.13 -14.34 -20.56
CA LEU A 677 3.31 -14.08 -21.99
C LEU A 677 1.97 -13.91 -22.73
N TYR A 678 0.88 -14.54 -22.24
CA TYR A 678 -0.46 -14.45 -22.86
C TYR A 678 -1.39 -13.44 -22.21
N ASN A 679 -1.04 -12.86 -21.05
CA ASN A 679 -1.86 -11.87 -20.36
C ASN A 679 -1.01 -10.63 -20.00
N PRO A 680 -0.86 -9.66 -20.92
CA PRO A 680 0.07 -8.54 -20.76
C PRO A 680 -0.37 -7.48 -19.73
N ASN A 681 -1.41 -7.74 -18.94
CA ASN A 681 -1.80 -6.89 -17.81
C ASN A 681 -2.08 -7.74 -16.57
N PRO A 682 -1.22 -7.62 -15.55
CA PRO A 682 -1.72 -7.15 -14.27
C PRO A 682 -0.77 -6.14 -13.60
N LYS A 683 -1.32 -4.94 -13.38
CA LYS A 683 -1.00 -3.89 -12.40
C LYS A 683 0.43 -3.81 -11.83
#